data_AF-A0A068TKU5-F1
#
_entry.id   AF-A0A068TKU5-F1
#
_cell.length_a   1.000
_cell.length_b   1.000
_cell.length_c   1.000
_cell.angle_alpha   90.00
_cell.angle_beta   90.00
_cell.angle_gamma   90.00
#
_symmetry.space_group_name_H-M   'P 1'
#
loop_
_entity.id
_entity.type
_entity.pdbx_description
1 polymer ?
#
loop_
_entity_poly.entity_id
_entity_poly.type
_entity_poly.pdbx_seq_one_letter_code
_entity_poly.pdbx_strand_id
1 'polypeptide(L)'
;MDAKRQFSLPLKLILFCILGTTGICVSLSSTNIINRQAQFVEDEDFKIEEASIPDIQRAFASKKLTSRQLVDFYLNQIHTLNPVLRGVIEVNPEARDQADEADRIRDSINCNASYSTSLLSDMHGIPVLLKDSINTYDKLNTSAGSYALLGSKVARDAGVVERLRKAGAVILGKSSMSEWYQLRDPRLPSGWCARSGQGLNPYVQGGDPCGSSSGSAISVAANMVAVSLGTETDGSILCPADSNSVVGFKPTVGLTSRAGVIPVSPRQDTIGPICRTVSDAVYVLDAIVGFDPRDHGATKAATKFIPVAGYKQFLNKDGLKGKKLGVLRNPFVNLSNRSNAVPILESHLRTLSQQGATIIDDLEISNIGVILDPFQSGETVAMLAEFKLSLNDYLQGLTESPVRSLGDIIAFNKNNPDLESFGDFDGQDFFIVADFTNGIGEQERKAIELMEKLSGDGFEKLILENDLDAVVTLGSSAARVLAIGGYPGITVPAGYDRDGMPFGMLFAGLKGMEPKLIEIAFAFEEATMIRRPPIYRSRSIVLDNSIAIDMDIALLLFVSATIFGLSHNAEGSPFSFREAAVRDIRIALDHSRLTSRELVEFYLKQIRGLNPVLNAVIEVNPDALCLADKADRDRRAKKPGSVTGLAGIPILLKDNIATKDKLNTTAGSYALLRSVVPQDAGVVKKLRRAGAIILGKASMTEWAAYRSPGVPNGWNARRGQGVNPYHKYATSCGSSTGSATSVAANMVAVTLGTETSGSILCPSSVNSVVGIKPTVGLTSRAGVVPISPRQDSVGPICRTVSDAVYVLDAIVGFDPDDAVATKKASKYIPRGGYLQFLKSDGLEGKRLGILRCSFVGFSNSSEELNAFEPHFHILRQRGAVLVDITDTASFDSIVSSMFNDQFTAMRVEFKLALNAYLQQLITSPVRSLADVIVFNKKHTKLEKIEEYGQDNFEEAEKTNGIGRVERELLHNLTGASKIGFEKLMKDYKLDALVTPAPNIVYAISAGGYPGINVPAGYDTDGTPYGISFGGLKGSEAKLIEIAYDFEQATKIRKPPPLLRNHIKTYN
;
A
#
# COMPACT_ATOMS: atom_id res chain seq x y z
N MET A 1 -35.59 64.06 41.68
CA MET A 1 -35.10 64.74 40.47
C MET A 1 -34.76 63.73 39.41
N ASP A 2 -35.63 63.39 38.46
CA ASP A 2 -37.11 63.35 38.44
C ASP A 2 -37.53 62.47 37.22
N ALA A 3 -38.49 61.53 37.36
CA ALA A 3 -39.90 61.62 36.89
C ALA A 3 -40.12 61.70 35.36
N LYS A 4 -41.16 61.11 34.74
CA LYS A 4 -42.28 60.21 35.14
C LYS A 4 -42.78 59.47 33.87
N ARG A 5 -43.09 58.17 33.91
CA ARG A 5 -44.46 57.56 33.99
C ARG A 5 -45.56 58.14 33.08
N GLN A 6 -46.16 57.30 32.23
CA GLN A 6 -47.51 56.66 32.38
C GLN A 6 -47.69 55.61 31.26
N PHE A 7 -48.22 54.38 31.37
CA PHE A 7 -49.30 53.68 32.12
C PHE A 7 -50.67 53.54 31.39
N SER A 8 -50.95 52.38 30.79
CA SER A 8 -52.28 51.71 30.72
C SER A 8 -52.19 50.27 30.13
N LEU A 9 -53.25 49.47 30.33
CA LEU A 9 -53.45 48.02 30.02
C LEU A 9 -54.94 47.82 29.61
N PRO A 10 -55.48 46.64 29.20
CA PRO A 10 -54.96 45.54 28.35
C PRO A 10 -56.04 44.93 27.37
N LEU A 11 -55.76 43.74 26.79
CA LEU A 11 -56.71 42.60 26.51
C LEU A 11 -57.33 42.30 25.08
N LYS A 12 -56.72 41.31 24.39
CA LYS A 12 -57.27 40.13 23.63
C LYS A 12 -58.16 40.20 22.36
N LEU A 13 -57.65 39.50 21.31
CA LEU A 13 -58.28 38.56 20.32
C LEU A 13 -59.13 39.05 19.10
N ILE A 14 -58.71 38.70 17.86
CA ILE A 14 -59.44 37.91 16.80
C ILE A 14 -58.60 37.80 15.48
N LEU A 15 -59.12 37.15 14.42
CA LEU A 15 -58.50 36.30 13.39
C LEU A 15 -58.22 36.94 11.98
N PHE A 16 -57.07 36.57 11.38
CA PHE A 16 -56.58 36.52 9.95
C PHE A 16 -57.15 37.31 8.72
N CYS A 17 -56.23 37.47 7.72
CA CYS A 17 -56.40 37.78 6.27
C CYS A 17 -56.72 39.25 5.85
N ILE A 18 -56.19 39.82 4.73
CA ILE A 18 -55.18 39.38 3.73
C ILE A 18 -54.51 40.59 3.02
N LEU A 19 -53.27 40.42 2.51
CA LEU A 19 -52.48 41.31 1.60
C LEU A 19 -52.17 42.78 2.02
N GLY A 20 -50.92 43.24 1.84
CA GLY A 20 -50.57 44.67 2.02
C GLY A 20 -49.09 45.08 2.20
N THR A 21 -48.16 44.60 1.35
CA THR A 21 -46.81 45.19 1.05
C THR A 21 -45.87 45.69 2.18
N THR A 22 -44.60 45.21 2.12
CA THR A 22 -43.34 45.86 2.58
C THR A 22 -43.26 46.35 4.04
N GLY A 23 -42.34 45.88 4.88
CA GLY A 23 -41.30 44.85 4.68
C GLY A 23 -40.35 44.85 5.88
N ILE A 24 -40.52 43.86 6.78
CA ILE A 24 -39.87 43.86 8.11
C ILE A 24 -38.83 42.73 8.17
N CYS A 25 -37.62 43.05 8.63
CA CYS A 25 -36.65 42.03 9.06
C CYS A 25 -36.81 41.79 10.57
N VAL A 26 -36.99 40.52 10.98
CA VAL A 26 -37.33 40.11 12.35
C VAL A 26 -36.22 39.23 12.93
N SER A 27 -36.05 39.28 14.25
CA SER A 27 -35.07 38.50 15.00
C SER A 27 -35.40 37.01 15.11
N LEU A 28 -34.37 36.17 15.07
CA LEU A 28 -34.24 34.89 15.78
C LEU A 28 -35.27 33.77 15.52
N SER A 29 -34.96 32.88 14.57
CA SER A 29 -35.00 31.42 14.80
C SER A 29 -34.31 30.66 13.66
N SER A 30 -33.18 29.99 13.92
CA SER A 30 -32.39 29.32 12.88
C SER A 30 -32.77 27.85 12.70
N THR A 31 -33.25 27.45 11.51
CA THR A 31 -33.25 26.05 11.07
C THR A 31 -33.43 25.97 9.54
N ASN A 32 -32.69 25.07 8.89
CA ASN A 32 -32.62 24.84 7.44
C ASN A 32 -31.99 25.98 6.60
N ILE A 33 -31.60 25.63 5.37
CA ILE A 33 -30.78 26.41 4.42
C ILE A 33 -29.32 26.56 4.92
N ILE A 34 -28.44 25.65 4.52
CA ILE A 34 -27.79 25.71 3.21
C ILE A 34 -27.57 24.29 2.69
N ASN A 35 -28.14 23.98 1.53
CA ASN A 35 -27.72 22.86 0.68
C ASN A 35 -27.97 23.24 -0.80
N ARG A 36 -27.02 23.95 -1.42
CA ARG A 36 -27.07 24.37 -2.84
C ARG A 36 -25.68 24.54 -3.46
N GLN A 37 -25.14 23.45 -4.00
CA GLN A 37 -24.37 23.39 -5.24
C GLN A 37 -24.37 21.91 -5.70
N ALA A 38 -24.11 21.65 -6.99
CA ALA A 38 -24.32 20.35 -7.65
C ALA A 38 -25.78 19.83 -7.58
N GLN A 39 -26.68 20.45 -8.38
CA GLN A 39 -27.96 19.85 -8.75
C GLN A 39 -27.81 19.25 -10.16
N PHE A 40 -27.65 17.93 -10.25
CA PHE A 40 -27.70 17.22 -11.53
C PHE A 40 -29.14 17.17 -12.06
N VAL A 41 -29.28 17.17 -13.39
CA VAL A 41 -30.54 16.92 -14.08
C VAL A 41 -30.58 15.43 -14.43
N GLU A 42 -31.35 14.65 -13.68
CA GLU A 42 -31.73 13.31 -14.10
C GLU A 42 -32.92 13.42 -15.07
N ASP A 43 -32.74 12.90 -16.29
CA ASP A 43 -33.78 12.66 -17.30
C ASP A 43 -33.85 11.14 -17.47
N GLU A 44 -35.04 10.52 -17.36
CA GLU A 44 -35.20 9.14 -16.84
C GLU A 44 -34.60 8.00 -17.70
N ASP A 45 -34.13 8.30 -18.92
CA ASP A 45 -33.81 7.33 -19.98
C ASP A 45 -32.33 6.90 -20.11
N PHE A 46 -31.36 7.55 -19.45
CA PHE A 46 -29.93 7.24 -19.63
C PHE A 46 -29.13 7.29 -18.32
N LYS A 47 -28.15 6.39 -18.18
CA LYS A 47 -27.23 6.30 -17.03
C LYS A 47 -25.80 6.07 -17.51
N ILE A 48 -24.83 6.52 -16.72
CA ILE A 48 -23.40 6.44 -17.07
C ILE A 48 -22.77 5.15 -16.50
N GLU A 49 -23.31 4.65 -15.39
CA GLU A 49 -22.94 3.37 -14.79
C GLU A 49 -23.21 2.19 -15.73
N GLU A 50 -22.21 1.31 -15.88
CA GLU A 50 -22.18 0.15 -16.78
C GLU A 50 -22.35 0.45 -18.30
N ALA A 51 -22.54 1.71 -18.71
CA ALA A 51 -22.73 2.09 -20.12
C ALA A 51 -21.58 1.67 -21.04
N SER A 52 -21.90 1.29 -22.28
CA SER A 52 -20.94 0.97 -23.34
C SER A 52 -20.56 2.20 -24.18
N ILE A 53 -19.48 2.12 -24.96
CA ILE A 53 -19.08 3.15 -25.94
C ILE A 53 -20.23 3.48 -26.91
N PRO A 54 -20.95 2.50 -27.51
CA PRO A 54 -22.16 2.76 -28.29
C PRO A 54 -23.28 3.50 -27.54
N ASP A 55 -23.43 3.32 -26.23
CA ASP A 55 -24.42 4.07 -25.43
C ASP A 55 -23.97 5.51 -25.21
N ILE A 56 -22.71 5.68 -24.82
CA ILE A 56 -22.09 6.99 -24.58
C ILE A 56 -22.08 7.83 -25.86
N GLN A 57 -21.72 7.28 -27.02
CA GLN A 57 -21.76 8.01 -28.28
C GLN A 57 -23.19 8.39 -28.70
N ARG A 58 -24.19 7.56 -28.40
CA ARG A 58 -25.61 7.92 -28.60
C ARG A 58 -26.05 9.04 -27.65
N ALA A 59 -25.58 9.05 -26.41
CA ALA A 59 -25.84 10.13 -25.45
C ALA A 59 -25.16 11.45 -25.87
N PHE A 60 -23.93 11.39 -26.40
CA PHE A 60 -23.23 12.54 -26.99
C PHE A 60 -23.95 13.09 -28.23
N ALA A 61 -24.34 12.22 -29.17
CA ALA A 61 -24.99 12.62 -30.42
C ALA A 61 -26.40 13.22 -30.18
N SER A 62 -27.11 12.74 -29.16
CA SER A 62 -28.42 13.29 -28.73
C SER A 62 -28.33 14.47 -27.77
N LYS A 63 -27.11 14.92 -27.42
CA LYS A 63 -26.84 15.96 -26.41
C LYS A 63 -27.42 15.69 -25.01
N LYS A 64 -27.75 14.44 -24.69
CA LYS A 64 -28.10 14.00 -23.31
C LYS A 64 -26.88 13.97 -22.39
N LEU A 65 -25.68 13.89 -22.97
CA LEU A 65 -24.39 13.87 -22.28
C LEU A 65 -23.36 14.68 -23.07
N THR A 66 -22.39 15.28 -22.39
CA THR A 66 -21.17 15.83 -23.03
C THR A 66 -19.91 15.11 -22.51
N SER A 67 -18.81 15.19 -23.25
CA SER A 67 -17.53 14.59 -22.85
C SER A 67 -17.10 15.16 -21.49
N ARG A 68 -17.30 16.47 -21.29
CA ARG A 68 -17.01 17.14 -20.03
C ARG A 68 -17.84 16.58 -18.87
N GLN A 69 -19.15 16.38 -19.06
CA GLN A 69 -20.00 15.77 -18.03
C GLN A 69 -19.58 14.34 -17.70
N LEU A 70 -19.20 13.56 -18.70
CA LEU A 70 -18.72 12.18 -18.53
C LEU A 70 -17.36 12.13 -17.79
N VAL A 71 -16.46 13.05 -18.11
CA VAL A 71 -15.21 13.23 -17.36
C VAL A 71 -15.49 13.67 -15.92
N ASP A 72 -16.36 14.66 -15.68
CA ASP A 72 -16.70 15.08 -14.31
C ASP A 72 -17.38 13.97 -13.50
N PHE A 73 -18.21 13.12 -14.13
CA PHE A 73 -18.74 11.90 -13.51
C PHE A 73 -17.62 10.93 -13.10
N TYR A 74 -16.75 10.52 -14.03
CA TYR A 74 -15.69 9.57 -13.71
C TYR A 74 -14.67 10.15 -12.74
N LEU A 75 -14.37 11.46 -12.79
CA LEU A 75 -13.52 12.12 -11.80
C LEU A 75 -14.18 12.14 -10.41
N ASN A 76 -15.50 12.23 -10.30
CA ASN A 76 -16.20 12.04 -9.03
C ASN A 76 -16.15 10.57 -8.56
N GLN A 77 -16.38 9.60 -9.45
CA GLN A 77 -16.26 8.17 -9.12
C GLN A 77 -14.82 7.81 -8.67
N ILE A 78 -13.81 8.36 -9.34
CA ILE A 78 -12.41 8.28 -8.92
C ILE A 78 -12.25 8.93 -7.55
N HIS A 79 -12.69 10.17 -7.34
CA HIS A 79 -12.58 10.82 -6.03
C HIS A 79 -13.27 10.04 -4.89
N THR A 80 -14.37 9.34 -5.16
CA THR A 80 -15.15 8.58 -4.17
C THR A 80 -14.63 7.17 -3.92
N LEU A 81 -14.37 6.40 -4.98
CA LEU A 81 -14.03 4.98 -4.92
C LEU A 81 -12.51 4.75 -4.99
N ASN A 82 -11.79 5.59 -5.73
CA ASN A 82 -10.36 5.39 -5.91
C ASN A 82 -9.62 5.43 -4.57
N PRO A 83 -9.86 6.31 -3.58
CA PRO A 83 -9.12 6.27 -2.31
C PRO A 83 -9.04 4.91 -1.60
N VAL A 84 -10.00 4.01 -1.87
CA VAL A 84 -10.10 2.63 -1.35
C VAL A 84 -9.65 1.57 -2.37
N LEU A 85 -10.12 1.66 -3.63
CA LEU A 85 -9.87 0.63 -4.65
C LEU A 85 -8.57 0.86 -5.45
N ARG A 86 -8.25 2.14 -5.65
CA ARG A 86 -7.00 2.67 -6.23
C ARG A 86 -6.57 1.99 -7.53
N GLY A 87 -7.55 1.78 -8.40
CA GLY A 87 -7.36 1.39 -9.80
C GLY A 87 -6.85 2.53 -10.69
N VAL A 88 -6.96 3.78 -10.25
CA VAL A 88 -6.47 4.98 -10.95
C VAL A 88 -5.23 5.51 -10.25
N ILE A 89 -4.24 5.83 -11.07
CA ILE A 89 -2.84 5.96 -10.66
C ILE A 89 -2.39 7.44 -10.72
N GLU A 90 -2.93 8.20 -11.66
CA GLU A 90 -2.76 9.64 -11.84
C GLU A 90 -3.95 10.16 -12.65
N VAL A 91 -4.57 11.26 -12.23
CA VAL A 91 -5.62 11.93 -13.01
C VAL A 91 -4.98 12.98 -13.90
N ASN A 92 -5.38 13.05 -15.18
CA ASN A 92 -4.89 14.09 -16.06
C ASN A 92 -5.51 15.45 -15.65
N PRO A 93 -4.71 16.46 -15.26
CA PRO A 93 -5.25 17.79 -14.95
C PRO A 93 -5.94 18.42 -16.17
N GLU A 94 -5.54 18.03 -17.38
CA GLU A 94 -6.04 18.52 -18.67
C GLU A 94 -7.21 17.67 -19.22
N ALA A 95 -7.67 16.62 -18.51
CA ALA A 95 -8.81 15.81 -18.96
C ALA A 95 -10.08 16.64 -19.19
N ARG A 96 -10.29 17.68 -18.37
CA ARG A 96 -11.41 18.61 -18.50
C ARG A 96 -11.27 19.51 -19.73
N ASP A 97 -10.08 20.03 -19.98
CA ASP A 97 -9.82 20.89 -21.14
C ASP A 97 -9.88 20.09 -22.46
N GLN A 98 -9.42 18.84 -22.45
CA GLN A 98 -9.56 17.89 -23.56
C GLN A 98 -11.01 17.50 -23.82
N ALA A 99 -11.81 17.34 -22.75
CA ALA A 99 -13.22 17.04 -22.87
C ALA A 99 -14.04 18.25 -23.37
N ASP A 100 -13.73 19.45 -22.88
CA ASP A 100 -14.29 20.71 -23.38
C ASP A 100 -13.92 20.91 -24.86
N GLU A 101 -12.68 20.58 -25.27
CA GLU A 101 -12.27 20.65 -26.68
C GLU A 101 -12.93 19.57 -27.54
N ALA A 102 -13.08 18.35 -27.06
CA ALA A 102 -13.85 17.31 -27.74
C ALA A 102 -15.32 17.72 -27.94
N ASP A 103 -15.90 18.41 -26.94
CA ASP A 103 -17.25 18.98 -27.02
C ASP A 103 -17.30 20.15 -28.02
N ARG A 104 -16.33 21.08 -28.01
CA ARG A 104 -16.20 22.17 -29.01
C ARG A 104 -16.05 21.63 -30.43
N ILE A 105 -15.22 20.61 -30.64
CA ILE A 105 -15.04 19.96 -31.95
C ILE A 105 -16.38 19.37 -32.42
N ARG A 106 -17.07 18.61 -31.56
CA ARG A 106 -18.38 18.02 -31.87
C ARG A 106 -19.39 19.09 -32.28
N ASP A 107 -19.46 20.21 -31.54
CA ASP A 107 -20.38 21.30 -31.86
C ASP A 107 -19.95 22.16 -33.05
N SER A 108 -18.66 22.33 -33.32
CA SER A 108 -18.19 23.03 -34.53
C SER A 108 -18.57 22.29 -35.81
N ILE A 109 -18.52 20.95 -35.81
CA ILE A 109 -18.96 20.11 -36.93
C ILE A 109 -20.48 20.20 -37.08
N ASN A 110 -21.23 20.11 -35.98
CA ASN A 110 -22.68 20.30 -35.98
C ASN A 110 -23.12 21.69 -36.49
N CYS A 111 -22.30 22.73 -36.30
CA CYS A 111 -22.57 24.07 -36.81
C CYS A 111 -22.21 24.26 -38.30
N ASN A 112 -21.23 23.53 -38.83
CA ASN A 112 -20.63 23.78 -40.14
C ASN A 112 -20.85 22.70 -41.21
N ALA A 113 -21.75 21.74 -41.02
CA ALA A 113 -22.28 20.96 -42.15
C ALA A 113 -23.68 20.40 -41.93
N SER A 114 -24.51 20.49 -42.97
CA SER A 114 -25.70 19.65 -43.16
C SER A 114 -25.34 18.21 -43.61
N TYR A 115 -24.12 17.74 -43.33
CA TYR A 115 -23.59 16.46 -43.79
C TYR A 115 -22.72 15.76 -42.74
N SER A 116 -23.26 14.63 -42.27
CA SER A 116 -22.60 13.51 -41.57
C SER A 116 -21.94 13.73 -40.20
N THR A 117 -22.52 13.06 -39.20
CA THR A 117 -21.86 12.72 -37.93
C THR A 117 -20.72 11.71 -38.08
N SER A 118 -20.55 11.06 -39.24
CA SER A 118 -19.51 10.04 -39.49
C SER A 118 -18.09 10.59 -39.67
N LEU A 119 -17.85 11.88 -39.39
CA LEU A 119 -16.52 12.51 -39.44
C LEU A 119 -15.72 12.29 -38.15
N LEU A 120 -16.38 11.89 -37.06
CA LEU A 120 -15.76 11.60 -35.78
C LEU A 120 -15.69 10.07 -35.57
N SER A 121 -14.60 9.63 -34.92
CA SER A 121 -14.44 8.22 -34.53
C SER A 121 -15.29 7.88 -33.31
N ASP A 122 -15.61 6.59 -33.12
CA ASP A 122 -16.40 6.10 -31.98
C ASP A 122 -15.72 6.36 -30.61
N MET A 123 -14.43 6.68 -30.60
CA MET A 123 -13.70 7.09 -29.39
C MET A 123 -13.79 8.60 -29.09
N HIS A 124 -14.45 9.42 -29.93
CA HIS A 124 -14.41 10.88 -29.80
C HIS A 124 -15.13 11.39 -28.55
N GLY A 125 -14.37 11.95 -27.61
CA GLY A 125 -14.83 12.37 -26.30
C GLY A 125 -14.91 11.24 -25.26
N ILE A 126 -14.56 10.00 -25.61
CA ILE A 126 -14.54 8.88 -24.66
C ILE A 126 -13.32 9.02 -23.73
N PRO A 127 -13.50 9.07 -22.40
CA PRO A 127 -12.40 9.04 -21.45
C PRO A 127 -11.80 7.64 -21.33
N VAL A 128 -10.49 7.55 -21.53
CA VAL A 128 -9.71 6.31 -21.42
C VAL A 128 -8.69 6.45 -20.29
N LEU A 129 -8.53 5.39 -19.49
CA LEU A 129 -7.36 5.24 -18.60
C LEU A 129 -6.30 4.38 -19.27
N LEU A 130 -5.06 4.86 -19.25
CA LEU A 130 -3.92 4.16 -19.82
C LEU A 130 -3.12 3.49 -18.69
N LYS A 131 -2.93 2.16 -18.73
CA LYS A 131 -2.01 1.47 -17.79
C LYS A 131 -0.70 2.24 -17.69
N ASP A 132 -0.16 2.32 -16.49
CA ASP A 132 0.93 3.26 -16.20
C ASP A 132 2.21 3.02 -17.03
N SER A 133 2.37 1.85 -17.67
CA SER A 133 3.46 1.56 -18.61
C SER A 133 3.37 2.21 -20.00
N ILE A 134 2.24 2.83 -20.37
CA ILE A 134 1.95 3.33 -21.73
C ILE A 134 2.16 4.86 -21.85
N ASN A 135 3.11 5.32 -22.67
CA ASN A 135 3.50 6.74 -22.75
C ASN A 135 2.38 7.68 -23.14
N THR A 136 2.32 8.83 -22.47
CA THR A 136 1.57 9.98 -22.96
C THR A 136 2.23 11.32 -22.67
N TYR A 137 2.02 12.30 -23.57
CA TYR A 137 2.62 13.63 -23.58
C TYR A 137 1.78 14.70 -22.84
N ASP A 138 0.71 14.30 -22.14
CA ASP A 138 -0.02 15.19 -21.22
C ASP A 138 0.88 15.67 -20.06
N LYS A 139 0.35 16.53 -19.18
CA LYS A 139 0.86 16.73 -17.81
C LYS A 139 0.58 15.52 -16.90
N LEU A 140 0.93 14.34 -17.40
CA LEU A 140 0.96 13.04 -16.75
C LEU A 140 2.40 12.52 -16.74
N ASN A 141 2.61 11.43 -16.03
CA ASN A 141 3.83 10.64 -16.09
C ASN A 141 3.50 9.26 -16.66
N THR A 142 4.50 8.53 -17.14
CA THR A 142 4.34 7.13 -17.55
C THR A 142 5.49 6.34 -16.99
N SER A 143 5.16 5.44 -16.08
CA SER A 143 6.14 4.95 -15.14
C SER A 143 6.14 3.44 -14.91
N ALA A 144 5.28 2.68 -15.59
CA ALA A 144 5.06 1.24 -15.31
C ALA A 144 4.80 0.95 -13.83
N GLY A 145 4.26 1.95 -13.13
CA GLY A 145 3.98 2.02 -11.72
C GLY A 145 5.03 2.73 -10.83
N SER A 146 6.23 3.14 -11.34
CA SER A 146 7.48 3.70 -10.71
C SER A 146 7.83 5.23 -10.79
N TYR A 147 8.10 6.00 -9.70
CA TYR A 147 8.50 7.46 -9.71
C TYR A 147 9.94 7.61 -10.28
N ALA A 148 10.60 6.51 -10.70
CA ALA A 148 11.83 6.45 -11.51
C ALA A 148 11.59 7.05 -12.88
N LEU A 149 10.32 7.02 -13.25
CA LEU A 149 9.75 7.54 -14.44
C LEU A 149 8.63 8.56 -14.13
N LEU A 150 8.51 9.00 -12.87
CA LEU A 150 7.93 10.31 -12.54
C LEU A 150 8.97 11.38 -12.89
N GLY A 151 8.49 12.53 -13.36
CA GLY A 151 9.35 13.55 -13.93
C GLY A 151 9.75 13.22 -15.35
N SER A 152 10.03 11.94 -15.69
CA SER A 152 10.41 11.51 -17.03
C SER A 152 9.50 12.08 -18.11
N LYS A 153 10.13 12.77 -19.05
CA LYS A 153 9.47 13.28 -20.24
C LYS A 153 9.67 12.27 -21.36
N VAL A 154 8.56 11.63 -21.68
CA VAL A 154 8.41 10.79 -22.85
C VAL A 154 8.61 11.68 -24.08
N ALA A 155 9.34 11.19 -25.09
CA ALA A 155 9.63 11.97 -26.29
C ALA A 155 8.37 12.26 -27.16
N ARG A 156 7.24 11.61 -26.84
CA ARG A 156 5.95 11.57 -27.54
C ARG A 156 4.99 10.63 -26.81
N ASP A 157 3.71 10.67 -27.18
CA ASP A 157 2.73 9.62 -26.88
C ASP A 157 3.20 8.23 -27.36
N ALA A 158 2.75 7.15 -26.70
CA ALA A 158 2.91 5.79 -27.21
C ALA A 158 2.19 5.60 -28.56
N GLY A 159 2.60 4.63 -29.37
CA GLY A 159 1.95 4.35 -30.66
C GLY A 159 0.45 4.10 -30.54
N VAL A 160 0.00 3.49 -29.45
CA VAL A 160 -1.43 3.29 -29.14
C VAL A 160 -2.13 4.57 -28.68
N VAL A 161 -1.44 5.48 -27.99
CA VAL A 161 -2.03 6.75 -27.48
C VAL A 161 -2.10 7.80 -28.58
N GLU A 162 -1.10 7.87 -29.45
CA GLU A 162 -1.16 8.68 -30.68
C GLU A 162 -2.38 8.30 -31.53
N ARG A 163 -2.77 7.01 -31.54
CA ARG A 163 -3.94 6.52 -32.25
C ARG A 163 -5.24 6.84 -31.50
N LEU A 164 -5.28 6.66 -30.19
CA LEU A 164 -6.42 7.11 -29.35
C LEU A 164 -6.71 8.61 -29.52
N ARG A 165 -5.70 9.49 -29.51
CA ARG A 165 -5.89 10.92 -29.78
C ARG A 165 -6.38 11.21 -31.19
N LYS A 166 -5.88 10.50 -32.21
CA LYS A 166 -6.38 10.60 -33.60
C LYS A 166 -7.83 10.11 -33.72
N ALA A 167 -8.27 9.23 -32.82
CA ALA A 167 -9.66 8.81 -32.65
C ALA A 167 -10.48 9.73 -31.71
N GLY A 168 -9.92 10.86 -31.27
CA GLY A 168 -10.61 11.85 -30.44
C GLY A 168 -10.80 11.46 -28.96
N ALA A 169 -10.14 10.40 -28.48
CA ALA A 169 -10.25 9.98 -27.09
C ALA A 169 -9.69 11.03 -26.13
N VAL A 170 -10.35 11.20 -24.99
CA VAL A 170 -9.84 12.00 -23.86
C VAL A 170 -8.96 11.11 -22.99
N ILE A 171 -7.73 11.54 -22.70
CA ILE A 171 -6.89 10.83 -21.75
C ILE A 171 -7.31 11.29 -20.35
N LEU A 172 -8.17 10.49 -19.70
CA LEU A 172 -8.69 10.78 -18.35
C LEU A 172 -7.56 10.79 -17.31
N GLY A 173 -6.54 9.97 -17.58
CA GLY A 173 -5.43 9.73 -16.67
C GLY A 173 -4.78 8.40 -16.95
N LYS A 174 -4.11 7.90 -15.92
CA LYS A 174 -3.33 6.69 -15.92
C LYS A 174 -4.01 5.68 -14.97
N SER A 175 -4.03 4.39 -15.31
CA SER A 175 -4.54 3.30 -14.45
C SER A 175 -3.41 2.52 -13.79
N SER A 176 -3.68 1.96 -12.62
CA SER A 176 -2.70 1.17 -11.87
C SER A 176 -2.49 -0.21 -12.50
N MET A 177 -1.45 -0.88 -12.06
CA MET A 177 -0.97 -2.12 -12.60
C MET A 177 -0.55 -3.08 -11.49
N SER A 178 0.00 -4.25 -11.83
CA SER A 178 1.14 -4.72 -11.07
C SER A 178 2.41 -4.22 -11.74
N GLU A 179 3.41 -4.20 -10.91
CA GLU A 179 4.76 -3.81 -11.04
C GLU A 179 5.46 -4.28 -12.29
N TRP A 180 5.90 -3.37 -13.17
CA TRP A 180 6.82 -3.75 -14.24
C TRP A 180 6.42 -5.12 -14.85
N TYR A 181 5.11 -5.36 -15.01
CA TYR A 181 4.50 -6.62 -15.46
C TYR A 181 4.49 -7.83 -14.48
N GLN A 182 4.42 -7.61 -13.16
CA GLN A 182 4.73 -8.56 -12.07
C GLN A 182 6.20 -9.08 -12.10
N LEU A 183 7.04 -8.59 -13.02
CA LEU A 183 8.35 -9.19 -13.33
C LEU A 183 9.39 -8.95 -12.25
N ARG A 184 9.22 -7.97 -11.36
CA ARG A 184 10.27 -7.63 -10.39
C ARG A 184 10.60 -8.79 -9.46
N ASP A 185 9.58 -9.30 -8.78
CA ASP A 185 9.76 -10.32 -7.77
C ASP A 185 8.47 -11.13 -7.57
N PRO A 186 8.55 -12.47 -7.61
CA PRO A 186 7.38 -13.34 -7.49
C PRO A 186 6.74 -13.33 -6.09
N ARG A 187 7.37 -12.71 -5.07
CA ARG A 187 6.82 -12.59 -3.71
C ARG A 187 5.90 -11.38 -3.53
N LEU A 188 5.79 -10.50 -4.53
CA LEU A 188 4.84 -9.40 -4.47
C LEU A 188 3.40 -9.85 -4.64
N PRO A 189 2.45 -9.22 -3.93
CA PRO A 189 1.05 -9.43 -4.21
C PRO A 189 0.69 -8.87 -5.58
N SER A 190 -0.24 -9.54 -6.24
CA SER A 190 -0.85 -9.09 -7.48
C SER A 190 -1.59 -7.76 -7.29
N GLY A 191 -1.47 -6.91 -8.30
CA GLY A 191 -2.22 -5.67 -8.47
C GLY A 191 -1.96 -4.57 -7.46
N TRP A 192 -0.94 -4.73 -6.63
CA TRP A 192 -0.37 -3.67 -5.83
C TRP A 192 0.26 -2.57 -6.68
N CYS A 193 0.76 -1.48 -6.10
CA CYS A 193 1.14 -0.26 -6.82
C CYS A 193 1.80 0.75 -5.90
N ALA A 194 2.50 1.77 -6.41
CA ALA A 194 3.10 2.79 -5.54
C ALA A 194 2.21 4.01 -5.50
N ARG A 195 1.98 4.58 -6.70
CA ARG A 195 1.02 5.68 -6.97
C ARG A 195 -0.28 5.46 -6.21
N SER A 196 -0.64 4.20 -6.09
CA SER A 196 -1.84 3.69 -5.47
C SER A 196 -1.54 2.93 -4.15
N GLY A 197 -0.80 1.83 -4.16
CA GLY A 197 -0.74 0.81 -3.10
C GLY A 197 -1.32 -0.53 -3.60
N GLN A 198 -1.74 -1.42 -2.70
CA GLN A 198 -2.46 -2.68 -2.99
C GLN A 198 -3.80 -2.48 -3.76
N GLY A 199 -3.80 -2.42 -5.09
CA GLY A 199 -5.05 -2.35 -5.86
C GLY A 199 -6.03 -3.43 -5.42
N LEU A 200 -7.27 -3.05 -5.11
CA LEU A 200 -8.24 -3.96 -4.49
C LEU A 200 -9.28 -4.47 -5.46
N ASN A 201 -9.52 -5.78 -5.40
CA ASN A 201 -10.66 -6.44 -6.02
C ASN A 201 -11.97 -5.79 -5.51
N PRO A 202 -12.83 -5.24 -6.38
CA PRO A 202 -14.03 -4.54 -5.95
C PRO A 202 -15.18 -5.47 -5.53
N TYR A 203 -15.07 -6.79 -5.75
CA TYR A 203 -16.09 -7.78 -5.39
C TYR A 203 -15.90 -8.36 -3.99
N VAL A 204 -14.64 -8.57 -3.55
CA VAL A 204 -14.29 -9.21 -2.28
C VAL A 204 -13.18 -8.43 -1.58
N GLN A 205 -13.44 -7.96 -0.34
CA GLN A 205 -12.42 -7.26 0.45
C GLN A 205 -11.26 -8.20 0.82
N GLY A 206 -10.06 -7.89 0.35
CA GLY A 206 -8.89 -8.76 0.49
C GLY A 206 -8.86 -9.93 -0.50
N GLY A 207 -9.73 -9.93 -1.51
CA GLY A 207 -9.60 -10.78 -2.69
C GLY A 207 -8.48 -10.28 -3.60
N ASP A 208 -7.77 -11.21 -4.23
CA ASP A 208 -6.71 -10.90 -5.19
C ASP A 208 -7.33 -10.22 -6.44
N PRO A 209 -6.85 -9.04 -6.89
CA PRO A 209 -7.26 -8.45 -8.17
C PRO A 209 -6.63 -9.15 -9.38
N CYS A 210 -5.67 -10.05 -9.17
CA CYS A 210 -4.62 -10.47 -10.09
C CYS A 210 -3.87 -9.31 -10.77
N GLY A 211 -2.90 -9.63 -11.62
CA GLY A 211 -1.96 -8.68 -12.20
C GLY A 211 -1.44 -9.12 -13.57
N SER A 212 -0.80 -8.26 -14.35
CA SER A 212 -0.32 -6.92 -14.00
C SER A 212 -1.16 -5.74 -14.52
N SER A 213 -2.34 -5.93 -15.09
CA SER A 213 -3.23 -4.81 -15.49
C SER A 213 -4.36 -4.58 -14.48
N SER A 214 -4.06 -4.80 -13.18
CA SER A 214 -5.00 -4.73 -12.06
C SER A 214 -5.87 -3.47 -12.06
N GLY A 215 -5.27 -2.28 -11.99
CA GLY A 215 -5.99 -1.02 -11.89
C GLY A 215 -6.82 -0.69 -13.12
N SER A 216 -6.36 -1.17 -14.27
CA SER A 216 -7.10 -1.08 -15.53
C SER A 216 -8.38 -1.91 -15.45
N ALA A 217 -8.33 -3.10 -14.85
CA ALA A 217 -9.49 -3.94 -14.57
C ALA A 217 -10.38 -3.42 -13.42
N ILE A 218 -9.79 -3.07 -12.27
CA ILE A 218 -10.47 -2.51 -11.08
C ILE A 218 -11.26 -1.25 -11.46
N SER A 219 -10.65 -0.32 -12.21
CA SER A 219 -11.30 0.95 -12.59
C SER A 219 -12.50 0.76 -13.52
N VAL A 220 -12.38 -0.19 -14.45
CA VAL A 220 -13.45 -0.55 -15.39
C VAL A 220 -14.58 -1.29 -14.68
N ALA A 221 -14.23 -2.21 -13.77
CA ALA A 221 -15.16 -2.96 -12.95
C ALA A 221 -15.97 -2.08 -11.98
N ALA A 222 -15.31 -1.06 -11.41
CA ALA A 222 -15.86 -0.15 -10.40
C ALA A 222 -16.52 1.13 -10.97
N ASN A 223 -16.66 1.26 -12.31
CA ASN A 223 -17.16 2.48 -12.97
C ASN A 223 -16.36 3.76 -12.64
N MET A 224 -15.04 3.63 -12.48
CA MET A 224 -14.11 4.77 -12.43
C MET A 224 -13.62 5.21 -13.82
N VAL A 225 -13.88 4.42 -14.86
CA VAL A 225 -13.73 4.81 -16.28
C VAL A 225 -14.66 4.01 -17.19
N ALA A 226 -14.95 4.52 -18.38
CA ALA A 226 -15.62 3.77 -19.44
C ALA A 226 -14.81 2.53 -19.85
N VAL A 227 -13.55 2.73 -20.25
CA VAL A 227 -12.63 1.69 -20.76
C VAL A 227 -11.17 1.98 -20.37
N SER A 228 -10.31 0.96 -20.39
CA SER A 228 -8.89 1.12 -20.14
C SER A 228 -8.02 0.30 -21.10
N LEU A 229 -6.74 0.68 -21.21
CA LEU A 229 -5.70 -0.15 -21.83
C LEU A 229 -4.90 -0.86 -20.75
N GLY A 230 -4.77 -2.18 -20.87
CA GLY A 230 -3.80 -3.01 -20.16
C GLY A 230 -2.65 -3.44 -21.08
N THR A 231 -1.70 -4.20 -20.53
CA THR A 231 -0.56 -4.77 -21.26
C THR A 231 -0.20 -6.14 -20.70
N GLU A 232 0.16 -7.10 -21.56
CA GLU A 232 0.46 -8.48 -21.17
C GLU A 232 1.77 -9.00 -21.79
N THR A 233 2.55 -9.69 -20.95
CA THR A 233 3.67 -10.56 -21.32
C THR A 233 3.20 -12.02 -21.12
N ASP A 234 3.03 -12.43 -19.85
CA ASP A 234 2.19 -13.57 -19.42
C ASP A 234 1.12 -13.08 -18.42
N GLY A 235 -0.08 -13.67 -18.48
CA GLY A 235 -1.25 -13.50 -17.61
C GLY A 235 -1.83 -12.09 -17.45
N SER A 236 -1.11 -11.07 -17.90
CA SER A 236 -1.15 -9.72 -17.35
C SER A 236 -2.29 -8.81 -17.82
N ILE A 237 -3.09 -9.22 -18.79
CA ILE A 237 -4.41 -8.66 -19.14
C ILE A 237 -5.48 -9.69 -18.74
N LEU A 238 -5.27 -10.97 -19.08
CA LEU A 238 -6.24 -12.03 -18.90
C LEU A 238 -6.58 -12.28 -17.42
N CYS A 239 -5.58 -12.49 -16.56
CA CYS A 239 -5.78 -12.76 -15.14
C CYS A 239 -6.46 -11.61 -14.36
N PRO A 240 -6.04 -10.33 -14.47
CA PRO A 240 -6.73 -9.26 -13.77
C PRO A 240 -8.13 -8.99 -14.32
N ALA A 241 -8.41 -9.26 -15.59
CA ALA A 241 -9.76 -9.17 -16.12
C ALA A 241 -10.67 -10.28 -15.54
N ASP A 242 -10.17 -11.51 -15.53
CA ASP A 242 -10.79 -12.69 -14.93
C ASP A 242 -11.18 -12.45 -13.46
N SER A 243 -10.19 -12.04 -12.66
CA SER A 243 -10.32 -11.78 -11.22
C SER A 243 -11.11 -10.51 -10.87
N ASN A 244 -11.41 -9.61 -11.82
CA ASN A 244 -12.26 -8.44 -11.59
C ASN A 244 -13.57 -8.45 -12.40
N SER A 245 -13.99 -9.61 -12.94
CA SER A 245 -15.28 -9.75 -13.65
C SER A 245 -15.44 -8.74 -14.82
N VAL A 246 -14.37 -8.52 -15.57
CA VAL A 246 -14.36 -7.68 -16.79
C VAL A 246 -13.77 -8.46 -17.96
N VAL A 247 -13.95 -7.96 -19.17
CA VAL A 247 -13.34 -8.53 -20.37
C VAL A 247 -11.90 -8.01 -20.49
N GLY A 248 -10.97 -8.93 -20.74
CA GLY A 248 -9.57 -8.63 -21.03
C GLY A 248 -9.14 -9.37 -22.28
N PHE A 249 -8.57 -8.64 -23.24
CA PHE A 249 -8.17 -9.18 -24.54
C PHE A 249 -6.67 -8.96 -24.75
N LYS A 250 -5.91 -10.06 -24.81
CA LYS A 250 -4.51 -10.13 -25.24
C LYS A 250 -4.48 -10.40 -26.76
N PRO A 251 -4.14 -9.43 -27.63
CA PRO A 251 -3.99 -9.69 -29.06
C PRO A 251 -2.63 -10.33 -29.38
N THR A 252 -2.49 -10.87 -30.59
CA THR A 252 -1.24 -11.42 -31.17
C THR A 252 -0.11 -10.42 -30.99
N VAL A 253 1.07 -10.90 -30.60
CA VAL A 253 2.25 -10.05 -30.44
C VAL A 253 2.59 -9.39 -31.77
N GLY A 254 2.63 -8.05 -31.77
CA GLY A 254 2.78 -7.22 -32.96
C GLY A 254 1.50 -6.55 -33.47
N LEU A 255 0.30 -7.01 -33.10
CA LEU A 255 -0.94 -6.43 -33.63
C LEU A 255 -1.15 -4.96 -33.20
N THR A 256 -0.76 -4.68 -31.96
CA THR A 256 -0.68 -3.35 -31.36
C THR A 256 0.78 -2.93 -31.23
N SER A 257 1.03 -1.63 -31.37
CA SER A 257 2.38 -1.07 -31.22
C SER A 257 2.82 -1.11 -29.75
N ARG A 258 3.99 -1.71 -29.49
CA ARG A 258 4.73 -1.60 -28.23
C ARG A 258 5.61 -0.34 -28.18
N ALA A 259 5.67 0.47 -29.25
CA ALA A 259 6.50 1.67 -29.27
C ALA A 259 6.00 2.72 -28.27
N GLY A 260 6.90 3.16 -27.38
CA GLY A 260 6.53 4.05 -26.28
C GLY A 260 5.73 3.36 -25.18
N VAL A 261 5.79 2.03 -25.08
CA VAL A 261 5.34 1.28 -23.91
C VAL A 261 6.58 0.68 -23.25
N ILE A 262 6.66 0.78 -21.93
CA ILE A 262 7.75 0.20 -21.14
C ILE A 262 7.73 -1.33 -21.32
N PRO A 263 8.80 -1.97 -21.82
CA PRO A 263 8.75 -3.37 -22.28
C PRO A 263 9.23 -4.40 -21.24
N VAL A 264 8.92 -5.67 -21.53
CA VAL A 264 9.49 -6.88 -20.90
C VAL A 264 10.09 -7.81 -21.97
N SER A 265 9.29 -8.58 -22.69
CA SER A 265 9.78 -9.46 -23.77
C SER A 265 9.17 -9.01 -25.09
N PRO A 266 9.97 -8.53 -26.06
CA PRO A 266 9.48 -8.22 -27.40
C PRO A 266 8.82 -9.39 -28.15
N ARG A 267 8.95 -10.65 -27.66
CA ARG A 267 8.28 -11.85 -28.20
C ARG A 267 6.91 -12.13 -27.58
N GLN A 268 6.66 -11.65 -26.37
CA GLN A 268 5.45 -11.96 -25.58
C GLN A 268 4.57 -10.72 -25.33
N ASP A 269 5.19 -9.54 -25.24
CA ASP A 269 4.55 -8.26 -24.93
C ASP A 269 3.50 -7.85 -25.95
N THR A 270 2.33 -7.42 -25.44
CA THR A 270 1.25 -6.85 -26.24
C THR A 270 0.45 -5.84 -25.44
N ILE A 271 -0.17 -4.86 -26.13
CA ILE A 271 -1.10 -3.89 -25.52
C ILE A 271 -2.50 -4.38 -25.87
N GLY A 272 -3.41 -4.38 -24.90
CA GLY A 272 -4.77 -4.86 -25.10
C GLY A 272 -5.82 -4.12 -24.27
N PRO A 273 -7.08 -4.07 -24.72
CA PRO A 273 -8.16 -3.42 -24.01
C PRO A 273 -8.58 -4.23 -22.78
N ILE A 274 -9.00 -3.51 -21.73
CA ILE A 274 -9.75 -4.05 -20.59
C ILE A 274 -11.03 -3.23 -20.45
N CYS A 275 -12.18 -3.90 -20.48
CA CYS A 275 -13.48 -3.29 -20.75
C CYS A 275 -14.61 -4.07 -20.04
N ARG A 276 -15.77 -3.45 -19.79
CA ARG A 276 -16.92 -4.17 -19.19
C ARG A 276 -17.55 -5.18 -20.15
N THR A 277 -17.42 -4.96 -21.46
CA THR A 277 -17.98 -5.80 -22.52
C THR A 277 -16.93 -6.16 -23.59
N VAL A 278 -17.18 -7.24 -24.34
CA VAL A 278 -16.40 -7.61 -25.54
C VAL A 278 -16.59 -6.57 -26.65
N SER A 279 -17.78 -5.97 -26.74
CA SER A 279 -18.05 -4.85 -27.65
C SER A 279 -17.06 -3.71 -27.41
N ASP A 280 -17.03 -3.15 -26.20
CA ASP A 280 -16.14 -2.06 -25.81
C ASP A 280 -14.66 -2.42 -26.05
N ALA A 281 -14.27 -3.66 -25.73
CA ALA A 281 -12.92 -4.15 -25.99
C ALA A 281 -12.56 -4.06 -27.49
N VAL A 282 -13.46 -4.44 -28.39
CA VAL A 282 -13.24 -4.38 -29.83
C VAL A 282 -13.24 -2.94 -30.38
N TYR A 283 -14.09 -2.06 -29.86
CA TYR A 283 -14.04 -0.63 -30.18
C TYR A 283 -12.68 -0.01 -29.83
N VAL A 284 -12.13 -0.35 -28.66
CA VAL A 284 -10.81 0.11 -28.24
C VAL A 284 -9.69 -0.57 -29.02
N LEU A 285 -9.80 -1.86 -29.34
CA LEU A 285 -8.82 -2.59 -30.16
C LEU A 285 -8.67 -1.94 -31.54
N ASP A 286 -9.78 -1.66 -32.23
CA ASP A 286 -9.79 -0.97 -33.53
C ASP A 286 -9.14 0.42 -33.48
N ALA A 287 -9.23 1.11 -32.34
CA ALA A 287 -8.56 2.39 -32.15
C ALA A 287 -7.03 2.26 -31.98
N ILE A 288 -6.49 1.11 -31.56
CA ILE A 288 -5.06 0.97 -31.22
C ILE A 288 -4.22 0.06 -32.13
N VAL A 289 -4.85 -0.86 -32.88
CA VAL A 289 -4.13 -1.76 -33.80
C VAL A 289 -3.50 -1.03 -34.98
N GLY A 290 -2.43 -1.60 -35.54
CA GLY A 290 -1.84 -1.16 -36.80
C GLY A 290 -0.33 -1.02 -36.79
N PHE A 291 0.23 -0.90 -38.00
CA PHE A 291 1.65 -0.66 -38.22
C PHE A 291 2.17 0.55 -37.43
N ASP A 292 3.39 0.41 -36.90
CA ASP A 292 4.18 1.50 -36.34
C ASP A 292 5.65 1.33 -36.77
N PRO A 293 6.26 2.30 -37.48
CA PRO A 293 7.63 2.18 -37.94
C PRO A 293 8.67 2.14 -36.80
N ARG A 294 8.32 2.57 -35.58
CA ARG A 294 9.17 2.44 -34.38
C ARG A 294 9.24 1.00 -33.85
N ASP A 295 8.28 0.17 -34.25
CA ASP A 295 8.09 -1.22 -33.85
C ASP A 295 7.91 -2.06 -35.12
N HIS A 296 8.81 -1.82 -36.07
CA HIS A 296 8.66 -2.26 -37.45
C HIS A 296 8.55 -3.78 -37.56
N GLY A 297 9.46 -4.53 -36.92
CA GLY A 297 9.56 -5.99 -37.12
C GLY A 297 8.25 -6.73 -36.80
N ALA A 298 7.74 -6.54 -35.58
CA ALA A 298 6.53 -7.22 -35.12
C ALA A 298 5.26 -6.62 -35.74
N THR A 299 5.11 -5.28 -35.77
CA THR A 299 3.89 -4.70 -36.37
C THR A 299 3.80 -4.95 -37.86
N LYS A 300 4.91 -4.95 -38.61
CA LYS A 300 4.91 -5.36 -40.02
C LYS A 300 4.51 -6.83 -40.18
N ALA A 301 5.05 -7.73 -39.37
CA ALA A 301 4.70 -9.15 -39.41
C ALA A 301 3.21 -9.41 -39.07
N ALA A 302 2.64 -8.61 -38.15
CA ALA A 302 1.25 -8.73 -37.72
C ALA A 302 0.24 -7.99 -38.62
N THR A 303 0.64 -7.00 -39.43
CA THR A 303 -0.30 -6.26 -40.31
C THR A 303 -1.16 -7.15 -41.21
N LYS A 304 -0.67 -8.33 -41.61
CA LYS A 304 -1.42 -9.33 -42.39
C LYS A 304 -2.64 -9.91 -41.67
N PHE A 305 -2.72 -9.76 -40.35
CA PHE A 305 -3.83 -10.22 -39.51
C PHE A 305 -4.88 -9.13 -39.25
N ILE A 306 -4.60 -7.87 -39.61
CA ILE A 306 -5.51 -6.74 -39.38
C ILE A 306 -6.54 -6.69 -40.52
N PRO A 307 -7.85 -6.83 -40.23
CA PRO A 307 -8.89 -6.80 -41.25
C PRO A 307 -9.04 -5.40 -41.87
N VAL A 308 -9.31 -5.34 -43.17
CA VAL A 308 -9.44 -4.07 -43.92
C VAL A 308 -10.54 -3.15 -43.38
N ALA A 309 -11.61 -3.72 -42.81
CA ALA A 309 -12.73 -2.99 -42.19
C ALA A 309 -12.68 -2.98 -40.66
N GLY A 310 -11.53 -3.28 -40.05
CA GLY A 310 -11.37 -3.40 -38.60
C GLY A 310 -12.00 -4.66 -38.01
N TYR A 311 -11.95 -4.76 -36.68
CA TYR A 311 -12.40 -5.88 -35.88
C TYR A 311 -13.87 -5.78 -35.46
N LYS A 312 -14.48 -4.57 -35.43
CA LYS A 312 -15.90 -4.40 -35.12
C LYS A 312 -16.85 -5.23 -35.99
N GLN A 313 -16.46 -5.58 -37.22
CA GLN A 313 -17.27 -6.44 -38.10
C GLN A 313 -17.48 -7.87 -37.53
N PHE A 314 -16.67 -8.30 -36.56
CA PHE A 314 -16.76 -9.62 -35.92
C PHE A 314 -17.60 -9.62 -34.63
N LEU A 315 -18.20 -8.48 -34.24
CA LEU A 315 -19.19 -8.40 -33.16
C LEU A 315 -20.53 -9.01 -33.60
N ASN A 316 -20.52 -10.33 -33.77
CA ASN A 316 -21.57 -11.16 -34.31
C ASN A 316 -22.19 -12.03 -33.20
N LYS A 317 -23.47 -11.83 -32.87
CA LYS A 317 -24.18 -12.62 -31.83
C LYS A 317 -24.34 -14.09 -32.22
N ASP A 318 -24.29 -14.39 -33.52
CA ASP A 318 -24.30 -15.74 -34.09
C ASP A 318 -22.88 -16.34 -34.19
N GLY A 319 -21.85 -15.66 -33.66
CA GLY A 319 -20.43 -15.97 -33.89
C GLY A 319 -19.96 -17.36 -33.47
N LEU A 320 -20.69 -18.06 -32.59
CA LEU A 320 -20.42 -19.44 -32.20
C LEU A 320 -20.87 -20.50 -33.22
N LYS A 321 -21.75 -20.14 -34.18
CA LYS A 321 -22.32 -21.11 -35.13
C LYS A 321 -21.24 -21.70 -36.04
N GLY A 322 -21.12 -23.03 -35.99
CA GLY A 322 -20.13 -23.79 -36.75
C GLY A 322 -18.70 -23.72 -36.20
N LYS A 323 -18.46 -23.04 -35.07
CA LYS A 323 -17.12 -22.96 -34.46
C LYS A 323 -16.76 -24.26 -33.76
N LYS A 324 -15.48 -24.67 -33.82
CA LYS A 324 -14.96 -25.89 -33.20
C LYS A 324 -14.06 -25.53 -32.02
N LEU A 325 -14.48 -25.87 -30.81
CA LEU A 325 -13.86 -25.44 -29.56
C LEU A 325 -13.27 -26.62 -28.80
N GLY A 326 -11.96 -26.57 -28.54
CA GLY A 326 -11.25 -27.60 -27.75
C GLY A 326 -11.22 -27.26 -26.27
N VAL A 327 -11.74 -28.13 -25.40
CA VAL A 327 -11.73 -27.88 -23.94
C VAL A 327 -10.43 -28.37 -23.32
N LEU A 328 -9.73 -27.49 -22.62
CA LEU A 328 -8.52 -27.84 -21.86
C LEU A 328 -8.89 -28.03 -20.39
N ARG A 329 -8.95 -29.29 -19.93
CA ARG A 329 -9.31 -29.65 -18.54
C ARG A 329 -8.08 -29.81 -17.65
N ASN A 330 -7.17 -30.72 -18.02
CA ASN A 330 -5.95 -31.00 -17.24
C ASN A 330 -4.81 -30.04 -17.65
N PRO A 331 -4.06 -29.41 -16.73
CA PRO A 331 -4.22 -29.35 -15.27
C PRO A 331 -5.04 -28.13 -14.77
N PHE A 332 -5.62 -27.37 -15.70
CA PHE A 332 -6.26 -26.07 -15.46
C PHE A 332 -7.51 -26.12 -14.54
N VAL A 333 -8.23 -27.24 -14.53
CA VAL A 333 -9.50 -27.41 -13.82
C VAL A 333 -9.32 -28.35 -12.62
N ASN A 334 -9.10 -27.79 -11.43
CA ASN A 334 -8.92 -28.58 -10.21
C ASN A 334 -10.25 -29.17 -9.69
N LEU A 335 -10.54 -30.40 -10.10
CA LEU A 335 -11.73 -31.18 -9.71
C LEU A 335 -11.81 -31.55 -8.21
N SER A 336 -10.75 -31.33 -7.41
CA SER A 336 -10.72 -31.68 -5.98
C SER A 336 -11.17 -30.56 -5.04
N ASN A 337 -11.20 -29.31 -5.53
CA ASN A 337 -11.62 -28.15 -4.75
C ASN A 337 -13.15 -28.08 -4.58
N ARG A 338 -13.62 -27.65 -3.40
CA ARG A 338 -15.06 -27.44 -3.11
C ARG A 338 -15.62 -26.13 -3.71
N SER A 339 -15.09 -25.71 -4.85
CA SER A 339 -15.49 -24.52 -5.61
C SER A 339 -16.84 -24.73 -6.33
N ASN A 340 -17.54 -23.63 -6.63
CA ASN A 340 -18.69 -23.63 -7.55
C ASN A 340 -18.30 -23.59 -9.04
N ALA A 341 -17.03 -23.34 -9.38
CA ALA A 341 -16.65 -23.00 -10.75
C ALA A 341 -16.74 -24.18 -11.74
N VAL A 342 -16.49 -25.42 -11.30
CA VAL A 342 -16.56 -26.62 -12.18
C VAL A 342 -18.00 -26.89 -12.68
N PRO A 343 -19.05 -26.95 -11.84
CA PRO A 343 -20.44 -27.04 -12.33
C PRO A 343 -20.87 -25.91 -13.27
N ILE A 344 -20.26 -24.72 -13.13
CA ILE A 344 -20.54 -23.55 -13.98
C ILE A 344 -19.85 -23.72 -15.35
N LEU A 345 -18.59 -24.18 -15.39
CA LEU A 345 -17.90 -24.57 -16.63
C LEU A 345 -18.74 -25.56 -17.46
N GLU A 346 -19.26 -26.62 -16.84
CA GLU A 346 -20.13 -27.60 -17.52
C GLU A 346 -21.39 -26.96 -18.12
N SER A 347 -21.92 -25.89 -17.49
CA SER A 347 -23.07 -25.15 -18.03
C SER A 347 -22.71 -24.27 -19.21
N HIS A 348 -21.50 -23.70 -19.22
CA HIS A 348 -21.01 -22.88 -20.31
C HIS A 348 -20.62 -23.71 -21.53
N LEU A 349 -20.01 -24.88 -21.34
CA LEU A 349 -19.76 -25.83 -22.44
C LEU A 349 -21.07 -26.26 -23.13
N ARG A 350 -22.15 -26.50 -22.36
CA ARG A 350 -23.50 -26.71 -22.92
C ARG A 350 -24.03 -25.48 -23.66
N THR A 351 -23.83 -24.28 -23.12
CA THR A 351 -24.30 -23.03 -23.74
C THR A 351 -23.58 -22.76 -25.07
N LEU A 352 -22.26 -22.90 -25.11
CA LEU A 352 -21.46 -22.79 -26.32
C LEU A 352 -21.96 -23.77 -27.40
N SER A 353 -22.23 -25.02 -27.00
CA SER A 353 -22.78 -26.03 -27.92
C SER A 353 -24.20 -25.69 -28.42
N GLN A 354 -25.06 -25.16 -27.54
CA GLN A 354 -26.42 -24.73 -27.90
C GLN A 354 -26.42 -23.53 -28.86
N GLN A 355 -25.41 -22.64 -28.81
CA GLN A 355 -25.20 -21.57 -29.78
C GLN A 355 -24.56 -22.05 -31.10
N GLY A 356 -24.39 -23.37 -31.28
CA GLY A 356 -23.97 -23.99 -32.53
C GLY A 356 -22.48 -24.29 -32.63
N ALA A 357 -21.73 -24.24 -31.53
CA ALA A 357 -20.34 -24.69 -31.50
C ALA A 357 -20.23 -26.23 -31.36
N THR A 358 -19.24 -26.82 -32.03
CA THR A 358 -18.82 -28.20 -31.82
C THR A 358 -17.77 -28.22 -30.70
N ILE A 359 -18.08 -28.87 -29.59
CA ILE A 359 -17.17 -29.00 -28.45
C ILE A 359 -16.38 -30.31 -28.60
N ILE A 360 -15.05 -30.23 -28.60
CA ILE A 360 -14.15 -31.39 -28.43
C ILE A 360 -13.61 -31.30 -27.01
N ASP A 361 -14.05 -32.20 -26.14
CA ASP A 361 -13.78 -32.16 -24.71
C ASP A 361 -12.51 -32.96 -24.34
N ASP A 362 -11.95 -32.65 -23.17
CA ASP A 362 -10.80 -33.31 -22.53
C ASP A 362 -9.53 -33.40 -23.42
N LEU A 363 -9.20 -32.30 -24.11
CA LEU A 363 -7.96 -32.17 -24.87
C LEU A 363 -6.77 -31.82 -23.95
N GLU A 364 -5.65 -32.49 -24.16
CA GLU A 364 -4.38 -32.21 -23.47
C GLU A 364 -3.34 -31.61 -24.43
N ILE A 365 -2.61 -30.60 -23.95
CA ILE A 365 -1.47 -30.03 -24.67
C ILE A 365 -0.24 -30.93 -24.46
N SER A 366 0.42 -31.34 -25.55
CA SER A 366 1.67 -32.10 -25.44
C SER A 366 2.75 -31.27 -24.73
N ASN A 367 3.49 -31.92 -23.83
CA ASN A 367 4.50 -31.30 -22.97
C ASN A 367 3.97 -30.24 -21.96
N ILE A 368 2.67 -30.22 -21.65
CA ILE A 368 2.06 -29.16 -20.82
C ILE A 368 2.74 -28.95 -19.45
N GLY A 369 3.24 -30.01 -18.80
CA GLY A 369 3.99 -29.89 -17.54
C GLY A 369 5.31 -29.13 -17.66
N VAL A 370 5.93 -29.12 -18.85
CA VAL A 370 7.14 -28.33 -19.15
C VAL A 370 6.75 -26.89 -19.50
N ILE A 371 5.70 -26.70 -20.30
CA ILE A 371 5.14 -25.38 -20.67
C ILE A 371 4.69 -24.61 -19.42
N LEU A 372 4.12 -25.31 -18.44
CA LEU A 372 3.65 -24.74 -17.17
C LEU A 372 4.71 -24.62 -16.07
N ASP A 373 5.98 -24.88 -16.37
CA ASP A 373 7.13 -24.49 -15.54
C ASP A 373 7.99 -23.46 -16.30
N PRO A 374 8.11 -22.21 -15.83
CA PRO A 374 8.79 -21.15 -16.57
C PRO A 374 10.33 -21.32 -16.54
N PHE A 375 10.85 -22.14 -15.62
CA PHE A 375 12.27 -22.51 -15.58
C PHE A 375 12.59 -23.69 -16.51
N GLN A 376 11.69 -24.67 -16.64
CA GLN A 376 11.89 -25.82 -17.54
C GLN A 376 11.57 -25.52 -19.02
N SER A 377 10.58 -24.66 -19.30
CA SER A 377 10.27 -24.21 -20.66
C SER A 377 11.33 -23.31 -21.29
N GLY A 378 12.19 -22.70 -20.47
CA GLY A 378 13.17 -21.70 -20.88
C GLY A 378 12.66 -20.26 -20.84
N GLU A 379 11.39 -20.03 -20.53
CA GLU A 379 10.78 -18.69 -20.53
C GLU A 379 11.50 -17.71 -19.59
N THR A 380 11.73 -18.08 -18.33
CA THR A 380 12.46 -17.21 -17.37
C THR A 380 13.86 -16.86 -17.88
N VAL A 381 14.52 -17.77 -18.59
CA VAL A 381 15.88 -17.55 -19.13
C VAL A 381 15.87 -16.51 -20.25
N ALA A 382 14.92 -16.63 -21.18
CA ALA A 382 14.79 -15.69 -22.30
C ALA A 382 14.23 -14.33 -21.85
N MET A 383 13.14 -14.33 -21.08
CA MET A 383 12.42 -13.14 -20.63
C MET A 383 13.32 -12.18 -19.83
N LEU A 384 14.14 -12.70 -18.89
CA LEU A 384 15.02 -11.85 -18.08
C LEU A 384 16.16 -11.24 -18.91
N ALA A 385 16.70 -11.97 -19.90
CA ALA A 385 17.69 -11.42 -20.82
C ALA A 385 17.11 -10.37 -21.79
N GLU A 386 15.87 -10.57 -22.24
CA GLU A 386 15.15 -9.65 -23.12
C GLU A 386 14.71 -8.38 -22.40
N PHE A 387 14.29 -8.50 -21.15
CA PHE A 387 13.87 -7.39 -20.31
C PHE A 387 14.99 -6.36 -20.14
N LYS A 388 16.20 -6.80 -19.74
CA LYS A 388 17.38 -5.94 -19.66
C LYS A 388 17.61 -5.16 -20.95
N LEU A 389 17.65 -5.86 -22.09
CA LEU A 389 17.97 -5.26 -23.39
C LEU A 389 16.90 -4.25 -23.83
N SER A 390 15.63 -4.62 -23.70
CA SER A 390 14.49 -3.85 -24.21
C SER A 390 14.22 -2.61 -23.34
N LEU A 391 14.32 -2.76 -22.02
CA LEU A 391 14.18 -1.66 -21.08
C LEU A 391 15.36 -0.67 -21.23
N ASN A 392 16.58 -1.15 -21.47
CA ASN A 392 17.74 -0.27 -21.76
C ASN A 392 17.50 0.66 -22.94
N ASP A 393 17.00 0.12 -24.06
CA ASP A 393 16.72 0.89 -25.28
C ASP A 393 15.60 1.92 -25.07
N TYR A 394 14.48 1.47 -24.46
CA TYR A 394 13.33 2.32 -24.15
C TYR A 394 13.72 3.59 -23.34
N LEU A 395 14.60 3.44 -22.34
CA LEU A 395 14.97 4.52 -21.43
C LEU A 395 15.96 5.51 -22.04
N GLN A 396 16.81 5.07 -22.97
CA GLN A 396 17.63 5.96 -23.78
C GLN A 396 16.74 6.83 -24.68
N GLY A 397 15.58 6.32 -25.11
CA GLY A 397 14.59 7.04 -25.92
C GLY A 397 13.77 8.15 -25.21
N LEU A 398 13.87 8.30 -23.89
CA LEU A 398 13.21 9.39 -23.14
C LEU A 398 13.93 10.74 -23.37
N THR A 399 13.23 11.88 -23.40
CA THR A 399 13.92 13.18 -23.55
C THR A 399 14.54 13.61 -22.22
N GLU A 400 13.75 13.57 -21.16
CA GLU A 400 14.19 13.73 -19.77
C GLU A 400 13.84 12.46 -19.01
N SER A 401 14.73 11.99 -18.15
CA SER A 401 14.47 10.82 -17.30
C SER A 401 15.48 10.78 -16.14
N PRO A 402 15.06 10.46 -14.90
CA PRO A 402 15.97 10.08 -13.83
C PRO A 402 16.82 8.84 -14.15
N VAL A 403 16.39 8.01 -15.12
CA VAL A 403 16.95 6.68 -15.41
C VAL A 403 17.19 6.42 -16.90
N ARG A 404 18.24 5.66 -17.25
CA ARG A 404 18.68 5.43 -18.64
C ARG A 404 18.96 3.98 -19.02
N SER A 405 18.76 3.02 -18.12
CA SER A 405 18.87 1.58 -18.36
C SER A 405 18.12 0.79 -17.26
N LEU A 406 17.88 -0.52 -17.44
CA LEU A 406 17.57 -1.41 -16.31
C LEU A 406 18.66 -1.31 -15.26
N GLY A 407 19.93 -1.22 -15.67
CA GLY A 407 21.06 -0.90 -14.78
C GLY A 407 20.81 0.40 -13.99
N ASP A 408 20.27 1.45 -14.61
CA ASP A 408 19.86 2.73 -14.00
C ASP A 408 18.46 2.70 -13.35
N ILE A 409 17.72 1.59 -13.35
CA ILE A 409 16.50 1.41 -12.54
C ILE A 409 16.82 0.50 -11.37
N ILE A 410 17.65 -0.52 -11.55
CA ILE A 410 18.46 -1.15 -10.49
C ILE A 410 19.11 -0.03 -9.70
N ALA A 411 19.77 0.87 -10.42
CA ALA A 411 20.28 2.15 -10.01
C ALA A 411 19.33 3.37 -10.20
N PHE A 412 18.01 3.16 -10.12
CA PHE A 412 17.08 4.17 -9.57
C PHE A 412 16.34 3.74 -8.31
N ASN A 413 16.29 2.45 -8.06
CA ASN A 413 15.34 1.97 -7.10
C ASN A 413 15.94 2.09 -5.70
N LYS A 414 16.81 1.20 -5.21
CA LYS A 414 17.24 1.32 -3.80
C LYS A 414 18.06 2.60 -3.39
N ASN A 415 18.37 3.67 -4.19
CA ASN A 415 19.00 4.99 -3.75
C ASN A 415 17.99 6.07 -3.45
N ASN A 416 17.06 5.51 -2.76
CA ASN A 416 15.73 5.90 -2.54
C ASN A 416 15.47 4.56 -1.74
N PRO A 417 15.63 4.47 -0.39
CA PRO A 417 14.89 3.42 0.33
C PRO A 417 13.60 3.64 1.12
N ASP A 418 12.95 4.78 1.35
CA ASP A 418 11.55 4.83 1.89
C ASP A 418 10.32 4.27 1.06
N LEU A 419 10.15 4.63 -0.21
CA LEU A 419 9.40 4.11 -1.41
C LEU A 419 9.67 2.59 -1.86
N GLU A 420 9.87 2.19 -3.16
CA GLU A 420 9.91 0.83 -3.88
C GLU A 420 10.18 -0.49 -3.04
N SER A 421 9.62 -0.75 -1.87
CA SER A 421 9.54 -2.09 -1.28
C SER A 421 8.09 -2.51 -1.15
N PHE A 422 7.76 -3.65 -0.55
CA PHE A 422 6.38 -3.95 -0.19
C PHE A 422 6.26 -4.13 1.31
N GLY A 423 6.01 -3.04 2.02
CA GLY A 423 6.24 -3.06 3.47
C GLY A 423 7.69 -3.50 3.75
N ASP A 424 7.89 -4.46 4.66
CA ASP A 424 9.19 -5.07 5.00
C ASP A 424 9.86 -5.89 3.88
N PHE A 425 9.40 -5.82 2.62
CA PHE A 425 9.88 -6.70 1.55
C PHE A 425 10.42 -5.99 0.28
N ASP A 426 11.74 -5.84 0.21
CA ASP A 426 12.43 -5.24 -0.93
C ASP A 426 12.81 -6.29 -2.02
N GLY A 427 11.85 -7.01 -2.61
CA GLY A 427 12.19 -8.04 -3.64
C GLY A 427 12.78 -7.46 -4.93
N GLN A 428 13.79 -8.04 -5.59
CA GLN A 428 13.86 -7.89 -7.06
C GLN A 428 14.67 -8.97 -7.74
N ASP A 429 14.60 -10.18 -7.22
CA ASP A 429 15.60 -11.19 -7.54
C ASP A 429 15.62 -11.50 -9.05
N PHE A 430 14.49 -11.32 -9.74
CA PHE A 430 14.38 -11.40 -11.20
C PHE A 430 15.03 -10.22 -11.94
N PHE A 431 14.97 -8.98 -11.46
CA PHE A 431 15.68 -7.86 -12.09
C PHE A 431 17.19 -7.97 -11.88
N ILE A 432 17.63 -8.40 -10.69
CA ILE A 432 19.05 -8.66 -10.42
C ILE A 432 19.56 -9.77 -11.36
N VAL A 433 18.80 -10.86 -11.50
CA VAL A 433 19.15 -11.93 -12.46
C VAL A 433 19.10 -11.43 -13.91
N ALA A 434 18.12 -10.61 -14.28
CA ALA A 434 18.03 -9.97 -15.60
C ALA A 434 19.26 -9.12 -15.91
N ASP A 435 19.73 -8.28 -14.98
CA ASP A 435 20.92 -7.48 -15.21
C ASP A 435 22.24 -8.25 -15.08
N PHE A 436 22.26 -9.41 -14.41
CA PHE A 436 23.38 -10.36 -14.54
C PHE A 436 23.44 -11.07 -15.91
N THR A 437 22.41 -10.96 -16.77
CA THR A 437 22.50 -11.47 -18.14
C THR A 437 23.45 -10.63 -19.00
N ASN A 438 24.13 -11.32 -19.91
CA ASN A 438 25.00 -10.73 -20.93
C ASN A 438 24.27 -10.55 -22.29
N GLY A 439 22.93 -10.42 -22.25
CA GLY A 439 22.07 -10.51 -23.42
C GLY A 439 21.91 -11.94 -23.94
N ILE A 440 21.52 -12.08 -25.21
CA ILE A 440 21.15 -13.37 -25.81
C ILE A 440 22.40 -14.16 -26.23
N GLY A 441 22.88 -15.03 -25.33
CA GLY A 441 23.94 -15.99 -25.55
C GLY A 441 23.45 -17.33 -26.12
N GLU A 442 24.24 -18.39 -25.94
CA GLU A 442 23.91 -19.74 -26.41
C GLU A 442 22.80 -20.39 -25.57
N GLN A 443 22.80 -20.14 -24.25
CA GLN A 443 21.78 -20.66 -23.33
C GLN A 443 20.42 -20.02 -23.61
N GLU A 444 20.39 -18.71 -23.85
CA GLU A 444 19.18 -17.95 -24.15
C GLU A 444 18.64 -18.32 -25.54
N ARG A 445 19.50 -18.52 -26.54
CA ARG A 445 19.10 -19.08 -27.84
C ARG A 445 18.44 -20.45 -27.69
N LYS A 446 19.06 -21.38 -26.96
CA LYS A 446 18.49 -22.70 -26.69
C LYS A 446 17.17 -22.65 -25.92
N ALA A 447 17.00 -21.67 -25.03
CA ALA A 447 15.74 -21.43 -24.32
C ALA A 447 14.64 -20.90 -25.25
N ILE A 448 14.97 -20.00 -26.18
CA ILE A 448 14.05 -19.50 -27.21
C ILE A 448 13.67 -20.62 -28.20
N GLU A 449 14.66 -21.38 -28.68
CA GLU A 449 14.46 -22.56 -29.55
C GLU A 449 13.59 -23.63 -28.87
N LEU A 450 13.77 -23.85 -27.56
CA LEU A 450 12.94 -24.74 -26.75
C LEU A 450 11.51 -24.21 -26.62
N MET A 451 11.31 -22.92 -26.34
CA MET A 451 10.00 -22.29 -26.28
C MET A 451 9.25 -22.37 -27.61
N GLU A 452 9.90 -22.02 -28.72
CA GLU A 452 9.33 -22.13 -30.08
C GLU A 452 8.93 -23.58 -30.37
N LYS A 453 9.78 -24.55 -30.03
CA LYS A 453 9.48 -25.97 -30.17
C LYS A 453 8.32 -26.43 -29.27
N LEU A 454 8.28 -26.03 -28.00
CA LEU A 454 7.20 -26.40 -27.07
C LEU A 454 5.85 -25.80 -27.51
N SER A 455 5.86 -24.59 -28.05
CA SER A 455 4.69 -23.96 -28.66
C SER A 455 4.21 -24.74 -29.89
N GLY A 456 5.14 -25.10 -30.78
CA GLY A 456 4.89 -25.89 -31.99
C GLY A 456 4.38 -27.30 -31.71
N ASP A 457 5.19 -28.13 -31.04
CA ASP A 457 4.88 -29.53 -30.70
C ASP A 457 3.70 -29.67 -29.72
N GLY A 458 3.38 -28.61 -28.99
CA GLY A 458 2.31 -28.56 -27.99
C GLY A 458 1.01 -27.94 -28.51
N PHE A 459 0.88 -26.62 -28.37
CA PHE A 459 -0.38 -25.90 -28.57
C PHE A 459 -0.75 -25.68 -30.04
N GLU A 460 0.23 -25.35 -30.87
CA GLU A 460 0.01 -25.15 -32.31
C GLU A 460 -0.41 -26.46 -32.97
N LYS A 461 0.33 -27.53 -32.70
CA LYS A 461 -0.04 -28.89 -33.09
C LYS A 461 -1.45 -29.26 -32.61
N LEU A 462 -1.80 -29.00 -31.35
CA LEU A 462 -3.13 -29.33 -30.82
C LEU A 462 -4.26 -28.65 -31.62
N ILE A 463 -4.12 -27.36 -31.90
CA ILE A 463 -5.12 -26.60 -32.69
C ILE A 463 -5.15 -27.07 -34.14
N LEU A 464 -4.00 -27.34 -34.77
CA LEU A 464 -3.93 -27.75 -36.18
C LEU A 464 -4.42 -29.19 -36.42
N GLU A 465 -4.01 -30.15 -35.60
CA GLU A 465 -4.42 -31.56 -35.74
C GLU A 465 -5.91 -31.76 -35.42
N ASN A 466 -6.49 -30.93 -34.55
CA ASN A 466 -7.92 -30.94 -34.24
C ASN A 466 -8.73 -29.89 -35.03
N ASP A 467 -8.10 -29.10 -35.90
CA ASP A 467 -8.75 -28.10 -36.78
C ASP A 467 -9.63 -27.10 -35.99
N LEU A 468 -9.12 -26.59 -34.86
CA LEU A 468 -9.89 -25.79 -33.90
C LEU A 468 -10.00 -24.30 -34.30
N ASP A 469 -11.16 -23.70 -33.98
CA ASP A 469 -11.38 -22.25 -34.04
C ASP A 469 -10.92 -21.53 -32.77
N ALA A 470 -10.93 -22.22 -31.63
CA ALA A 470 -10.29 -21.81 -30.39
C ALA A 470 -10.13 -23.02 -29.45
N VAL A 471 -9.31 -22.87 -28.41
CA VAL A 471 -9.48 -23.61 -27.16
C VAL A 471 -10.35 -22.81 -26.18
N VAL A 472 -10.92 -23.50 -25.20
CA VAL A 472 -11.64 -22.92 -24.06
C VAL A 472 -11.17 -23.53 -22.75
N THR A 473 -10.99 -22.72 -21.71
CA THR A 473 -10.75 -23.19 -20.34
C THR A 473 -11.31 -22.23 -19.29
N LEU A 474 -11.22 -22.63 -18.02
CA LEU A 474 -11.71 -21.92 -16.85
C LEU A 474 -10.60 -21.08 -16.21
N GLY A 475 -10.90 -19.81 -15.95
CA GLY A 475 -9.92 -18.85 -15.46
C GLY A 475 -8.84 -18.50 -16.49
N SER A 476 -7.84 -17.74 -16.06
CA SER A 476 -6.68 -17.32 -16.86
C SER A 476 -5.51 -18.31 -16.87
N SER A 477 -5.68 -19.50 -16.29
CA SER A 477 -4.57 -20.42 -15.95
C SER A 477 -3.77 -20.97 -17.14
N ALA A 478 -4.31 -20.89 -18.37
CA ALA A 478 -3.60 -21.23 -19.60
C ALA A 478 -2.86 -20.06 -20.27
N ALA A 479 -2.84 -18.86 -19.68
CA ALA A 479 -2.24 -17.67 -20.29
C ALA A 479 -0.79 -17.88 -20.77
N ARG A 480 0.02 -18.64 -20.03
CA ARG A 480 1.42 -18.90 -20.39
C ARG A 480 1.61 -19.69 -21.68
N VAL A 481 0.66 -20.56 -22.01
CA VAL A 481 0.60 -21.24 -23.31
C VAL A 481 0.51 -20.21 -24.45
N LEU A 482 -0.17 -19.09 -24.19
CA LEU A 482 -0.37 -17.99 -25.13
C LEU A 482 0.74 -16.94 -25.06
N ALA A 483 1.41 -16.82 -23.91
CA ALA A 483 2.57 -15.97 -23.71
C ALA A 483 3.75 -16.49 -24.52
N ILE A 484 4.20 -17.73 -24.25
CA ILE A 484 5.34 -18.39 -24.91
C ILE A 484 5.18 -18.41 -26.43
N GLY A 485 3.97 -18.73 -26.92
CA GLY A 485 3.68 -18.72 -28.34
C GLY A 485 3.45 -17.35 -28.96
N GLY A 486 3.28 -16.27 -28.18
CA GLY A 486 2.90 -14.94 -28.68
C GLY A 486 1.50 -14.88 -29.30
N TYR A 487 0.60 -15.75 -28.84
CA TYR A 487 -0.75 -15.99 -29.37
C TYR A 487 -1.82 -15.06 -28.75
N PRO A 488 -2.98 -14.88 -29.42
CA PRO A 488 -4.11 -14.12 -28.88
C PRO A 488 -4.98 -14.95 -27.92
N GLY A 489 -5.61 -14.26 -26.96
CA GLY A 489 -6.61 -14.81 -26.05
C GLY A 489 -7.52 -13.72 -25.48
N ILE A 490 -8.74 -14.09 -25.10
CA ILE A 490 -9.72 -13.20 -24.49
C ILE A 490 -10.43 -13.93 -23.34
N THR A 491 -10.49 -13.31 -22.16
CA THR A 491 -11.34 -13.78 -21.06
C THR A 491 -12.65 -13.00 -21.03
N VAL A 492 -13.74 -13.70 -20.76
CA VAL A 492 -15.09 -13.14 -20.56
C VAL A 492 -15.61 -13.59 -19.20
N PRO A 493 -16.26 -12.70 -18.40
CA PRO A 493 -16.78 -13.07 -17.07
C PRO A 493 -17.69 -14.30 -17.12
N ALA A 494 -17.37 -15.33 -16.33
CA ALA A 494 -18.02 -16.65 -16.38
C ALA A 494 -18.71 -17.06 -15.07
N GLY A 495 -18.38 -16.46 -13.94
CA GLY A 495 -19.14 -16.69 -12.72
C GLY A 495 -18.55 -16.03 -11.49
N TYR A 496 -19.06 -16.47 -10.34
CA TYR A 496 -18.62 -16.09 -9.01
C TYR A 496 -18.60 -17.33 -8.12
N ASP A 497 -17.56 -17.51 -7.30
CA ASP A 497 -17.50 -18.60 -6.31
C ASP A 497 -18.21 -18.22 -4.99
N ARG A 498 -18.18 -19.11 -3.99
CA ARG A 498 -18.98 -19.04 -2.75
C ARG A 498 -18.68 -17.87 -1.84
N ASP A 499 -17.49 -17.29 -1.94
CA ASP A 499 -17.04 -16.09 -1.24
C ASP A 499 -17.39 -14.79 -1.99
N GLY A 500 -17.76 -14.90 -3.27
CA GLY A 500 -18.03 -13.79 -4.17
C GLY A 500 -16.89 -13.47 -5.15
N MET A 501 -15.77 -14.19 -5.12
CA MET A 501 -14.68 -13.99 -6.08
C MET A 501 -15.16 -14.32 -7.49
N PRO A 502 -15.01 -13.40 -8.47
CA PRO A 502 -15.34 -13.70 -9.86
C PRO A 502 -14.30 -14.63 -10.48
N PHE A 503 -14.71 -15.29 -11.57
CA PHE A 503 -13.81 -15.98 -12.49
C PHE A 503 -14.34 -15.84 -13.93
N GLY A 504 -13.44 -15.98 -14.89
CA GLY A 504 -13.73 -15.89 -16.33
C GLY A 504 -13.67 -17.23 -17.06
N MET A 505 -13.95 -17.15 -18.35
CA MET A 505 -13.77 -18.21 -19.34
C MET A 505 -12.83 -17.67 -20.41
N LEU A 506 -11.67 -18.34 -20.55
CA LEU A 506 -10.62 -17.96 -21.48
C LEU A 506 -10.84 -18.68 -22.81
N PHE A 507 -11.02 -17.91 -23.88
CA PHE A 507 -10.97 -18.38 -25.27
C PHE A 507 -9.62 -17.99 -25.89
N ALA A 508 -8.95 -18.92 -26.57
CA ALA A 508 -7.64 -18.65 -27.15
C ALA A 508 -7.38 -19.39 -28.47
N GLY A 509 -6.51 -18.84 -29.32
CA GLY A 509 -6.24 -19.35 -30.67
C GLY A 509 -4.80 -19.07 -31.10
N LEU A 510 -4.48 -19.31 -32.38
CA LEU A 510 -3.17 -19.02 -32.96
C LEU A 510 -3.07 -17.57 -33.48
N LYS A 511 -1.88 -17.16 -33.91
CA LYS A 511 -1.59 -15.79 -34.38
C LYS A 511 -2.53 -15.40 -35.54
N GLY A 512 -3.28 -14.31 -35.35
CA GLY A 512 -4.28 -13.85 -36.32
C GLY A 512 -5.69 -14.41 -36.15
N MET A 513 -5.96 -15.20 -35.10
CA MET A 513 -7.31 -15.74 -34.83
C MET A 513 -8.21 -14.78 -34.02
N GLU A 514 -7.79 -13.54 -33.78
CA GLU A 514 -8.62 -12.48 -33.18
C GLU A 514 -10.04 -12.38 -33.77
N PRO A 515 -10.26 -12.43 -35.10
CA PRO A 515 -11.62 -12.42 -35.66
C PRO A 515 -12.49 -13.56 -35.12
N LYS A 516 -11.96 -14.79 -35.05
CA LYS A 516 -12.66 -15.95 -34.51
C LYS A 516 -12.91 -15.79 -33.01
N LEU A 517 -11.91 -15.33 -32.26
CA LEU A 517 -12.01 -15.13 -30.82
C LEU A 517 -13.03 -14.05 -30.45
N ILE A 518 -13.14 -12.98 -31.23
CA ILE A 518 -14.18 -11.95 -31.05
C ILE A 518 -15.56 -12.53 -31.31
N GLU A 519 -15.76 -13.25 -32.42
CA GLU A 519 -17.04 -13.90 -32.73
C GLU A 519 -17.47 -14.88 -31.62
N ILE A 520 -16.54 -15.69 -31.12
CA ILE A 520 -16.77 -16.67 -30.05
C ILE A 520 -17.10 -15.97 -28.73
N ALA A 521 -16.27 -15.00 -28.31
CA ALA A 521 -16.38 -14.33 -27.03
C ALA A 521 -17.60 -13.40 -26.94
N PHE A 522 -17.90 -12.65 -28.00
CA PHE A 522 -19.07 -11.76 -28.03
C PHE A 522 -20.38 -12.55 -28.06
N ALA A 523 -20.46 -13.64 -28.83
CA ALA A 523 -21.62 -14.52 -28.81
C ALA A 523 -21.77 -15.26 -27.46
N PHE A 524 -20.67 -15.60 -26.77
CA PHE A 524 -20.72 -16.13 -25.41
C PHE A 524 -21.20 -15.09 -24.38
N GLU A 525 -20.70 -13.85 -24.46
CA GLU A 525 -21.13 -12.74 -23.60
C GLU A 525 -22.63 -12.47 -23.77
N GLU A 526 -23.08 -12.25 -25.01
CA GLU A 526 -24.49 -11.99 -25.36
C GLU A 526 -25.44 -13.15 -25.00
N ALA A 527 -24.96 -14.40 -25.09
CA ALA A 527 -25.75 -15.57 -24.70
C ALA A 527 -25.88 -15.78 -23.18
N THR A 528 -25.09 -15.08 -22.35
CA THR A 528 -24.98 -15.39 -20.92
C THR A 528 -25.12 -14.20 -19.97
N MET A 529 -24.68 -13.00 -20.36
CA MET A 529 -24.81 -11.73 -19.63
C MET A 529 -24.42 -11.84 -18.13
N ILE A 530 -23.31 -12.50 -17.84
CA ILE A 530 -22.94 -12.95 -16.49
C ILE A 530 -22.44 -11.82 -15.59
N ARG A 531 -21.73 -10.82 -16.18
CA ARG A 531 -21.14 -9.70 -15.43
C ARG A 531 -22.22 -8.97 -14.62
N ARG A 532 -21.86 -8.65 -13.38
CA ARG A 532 -22.61 -7.76 -12.49
C ARG A 532 -21.68 -6.68 -11.95
N PRO A 533 -22.14 -5.43 -11.72
CA PRO A 533 -21.33 -4.44 -11.01
C PRO A 533 -21.09 -4.85 -9.55
N PRO A 534 -19.96 -4.42 -8.95
CA PRO A 534 -19.66 -4.63 -7.53
C PRO A 534 -20.65 -3.88 -6.61
N ILE A 535 -20.98 -4.46 -5.45
CA ILE A 535 -22.06 -3.97 -4.57
C ILE A 535 -21.50 -3.22 -3.36
N TYR A 536 -21.38 -1.89 -3.47
CA TYR A 536 -20.98 -1.01 -2.37
C TYR A 536 -22.15 -0.75 -1.40
N ARG A 537 -22.01 -1.16 -0.13
CA ARG A 537 -23.05 -0.93 0.90
C ARG A 537 -22.95 0.48 1.49
N SER A 538 -23.82 1.37 1.02
CA SER A 538 -23.97 2.72 1.58
C SER A 538 -24.57 2.74 2.99
N ARG A 539 -24.28 3.80 3.76
CA ARG A 539 -25.06 4.20 4.94
C ARG A 539 -25.18 5.72 5.02
N SER A 540 -26.34 6.16 5.50
CA SER A 540 -26.93 7.43 5.10
C SER A 540 -26.35 8.68 5.75
N ILE A 541 -26.50 9.77 5.00
CA ILE A 541 -26.29 11.16 5.40
C ILE A 541 -27.05 11.49 6.69
N VAL A 542 -26.39 12.23 7.59
CA VAL A 542 -27.05 13.18 8.48
C VAL A 542 -26.56 14.55 8.04
N LEU A 543 -27.46 15.36 7.48
CA LEU A 543 -27.18 16.76 7.17
C LEU A 543 -27.07 17.54 8.48
N ASP A 544 -26.07 18.39 8.57
CA ASP A 544 -26.29 19.72 9.14
C ASP A 544 -25.62 20.77 8.25
N ASN A 545 -26.12 22.00 8.31
CA ASN A 545 -26.05 22.95 7.20
C ASN A 545 -24.90 23.95 7.38
N SER A 546 -23.98 24.05 6.41
CA SER A 546 -23.48 25.36 5.94
C SER A 546 -22.56 25.24 4.71
N ILE A 547 -22.89 25.98 3.65
CA ILE A 547 -22.06 26.24 2.46
C ILE A 547 -22.17 27.75 2.15
N ALA A 548 -21.22 28.25 1.35
CA ALA A 548 -20.99 29.62 0.85
C ALA A 548 -22.17 30.61 0.78
N ILE A 549 -21.81 31.89 0.98
CA ILE A 549 -22.04 32.94 -0.02
C ILE A 549 -20.66 33.52 -0.40
N ASP A 550 -20.52 33.95 -1.65
CA ASP A 550 -19.27 34.25 -2.33
C ASP A 550 -18.59 35.59 -1.99
N MET A 551 -17.40 35.74 -2.58
CA MET A 551 -16.66 36.98 -2.85
C MET A 551 -17.55 38.22 -3.02
N ASP A 552 -17.23 39.28 -2.28
CA ASP A 552 -16.67 40.48 -2.89
C ASP A 552 -15.89 41.32 -1.84
N ILE A 553 -15.47 42.54 -2.21
CA ILE A 553 -14.72 43.51 -1.38
C ILE A 553 -13.25 43.12 -1.16
N ALA A 554 -12.52 42.95 -2.28
CA ALA A 554 -11.07 43.19 -2.31
C ALA A 554 -10.68 44.68 -2.08
N LEU A 555 -11.65 45.55 -1.78
CA LEU A 555 -11.53 47.02 -1.77
C LEU A 555 -11.26 47.64 -0.38
N LEU A 556 -11.03 46.82 0.66
CA LEU A 556 -10.71 47.29 2.03
C LEU A 556 -9.28 46.94 2.50
N LEU A 557 -8.48 46.30 1.65
CA LEU A 557 -7.15 45.79 1.98
C LEU A 557 -6.03 46.85 2.13
N PHE A 558 -6.35 48.16 2.14
CA PHE A 558 -5.34 49.23 2.05
C PHE A 558 -5.30 50.26 3.18
N VAL A 559 -6.16 50.17 4.21
CA VAL A 559 -6.27 51.22 5.26
C VAL A 559 -6.10 50.71 6.71
N SER A 560 -6.21 49.41 6.98
CA SER A 560 -6.10 48.88 8.36
C SER A 560 -4.68 48.43 8.78
N ALA A 561 -3.68 48.54 7.90
CA ALA A 561 -2.31 48.11 8.16
C ALA A 561 -1.49 49.13 8.97
N THR A 562 -1.93 49.46 10.20
CA THR A 562 -1.09 50.24 11.15
C THR A 562 -1.49 50.15 12.64
N ILE A 563 -2.75 49.80 12.97
CA ILE A 563 -3.23 49.81 14.36
C ILE A 563 -3.99 48.52 14.71
N PHE A 564 -3.26 47.43 14.99
CA PHE A 564 -3.65 46.43 16.01
C PHE A 564 -2.49 45.48 16.41
N GLY A 565 -1.29 46.04 16.59
CA GLY A 565 -0.18 45.32 17.22
C GLY A 565 -0.35 45.24 18.75
N LEU A 566 -1.38 44.56 19.26
CA LEU A 566 -1.55 44.27 20.69
C LEU A 566 -2.49 43.08 20.95
N SER A 567 -1.98 42.12 21.72
CA SER A 567 -2.64 41.05 22.48
C SER A 567 -4.11 40.70 22.19
N HIS A 568 -4.35 39.47 21.72
CA HIS A 568 -5.61 38.76 21.96
C HIS A 568 -5.35 37.47 22.74
N ASN A 569 -5.74 37.46 24.02
CA ASN A 569 -5.82 36.25 24.82
C ASN A 569 -7.04 35.45 24.37
N ALA A 570 -6.81 34.27 23.79
CA ALA A 570 -7.89 33.32 23.47
C ALA A 570 -8.32 32.52 24.72
N GLU A 571 -8.81 33.20 25.75
CA GLU A 571 -9.51 32.55 26.86
C GLU A 571 -10.93 32.18 26.46
N GLY A 572 -11.28 30.89 26.48
CA GLY A 572 -12.65 30.42 26.26
C GLY A 572 -12.79 29.08 25.52
N SER A 573 -11.79 28.64 24.74
CA SER A 573 -11.87 27.37 24.01
C SER A 573 -11.48 26.16 24.88
N PRO A 574 -12.28 25.07 24.92
CA PRO A 574 -11.94 23.87 25.69
C PRO A 574 -10.78 23.08 25.06
N PHE A 575 -9.99 22.38 25.89
CA PHE A 575 -8.85 21.59 25.43
C PHE A 575 -9.29 20.36 24.61
N SER A 576 -8.76 20.21 23.39
CA SER A 576 -8.95 18.99 22.58
C SER A 576 -7.99 17.90 23.03
N PHE A 577 -8.52 16.80 23.56
CA PHE A 577 -7.74 15.63 23.96
C PHE A 577 -7.28 14.74 22.79
N ARG A 578 -7.94 14.84 21.62
CA ARG A 578 -7.66 13.99 20.44
C ARG A 578 -6.56 14.60 19.59
N GLU A 579 -5.64 13.75 19.13
CA GLU A 579 -4.42 14.10 18.39
C GLU A 579 -3.48 15.15 19.04
N ALA A 580 -3.76 15.68 20.24
CA ALA A 580 -2.89 16.64 20.92
C ALA A 580 -1.47 16.10 21.14
N ALA A 581 -0.45 16.90 20.84
CA ALA A 581 0.95 16.52 21.08
C ALA A 581 1.29 16.59 22.58
N VAL A 582 2.36 15.89 23.00
CA VAL A 582 2.89 15.95 24.37
C VAL A 582 3.22 17.40 24.76
N ARG A 583 3.68 18.23 23.82
CA ARG A 583 3.91 19.67 24.01
C ARG A 583 2.62 20.43 24.37
N ASP A 584 1.52 20.19 23.67
CA ASP A 584 0.26 20.90 23.90
C ASP A 584 -0.40 20.45 25.20
N ILE A 585 -0.34 19.14 25.48
CA ILE A 585 -0.73 18.55 26.76
C ILE A 585 0.07 19.18 27.89
N ARG A 586 1.41 19.29 27.76
CA ARG A 586 2.30 19.92 28.74
C ARG A 586 1.92 21.39 28.98
N ILE A 587 1.73 22.16 27.92
CA ILE A 587 1.27 23.56 27.98
C ILE A 587 -0.09 23.67 28.68
N ALA A 588 -1.04 22.76 28.45
CA ALA A 588 -2.32 22.75 29.15
C ALA A 588 -2.17 22.40 30.64
N LEU A 589 -1.32 21.43 30.99
CA LEU A 589 -1.00 21.02 32.36
C LEU A 589 -0.30 22.13 33.17
N ASP A 590 0.54 22.95 32.53
CA ASP A 590 1.20 24.09 33.20
C ASP A 590 0.26 25.28 33.41
N HIS A 591 -0.59 25.60 32.42
CA HIS A 591 -1.59 26.65 32.54
C HIS A 591 -2.85 26.21 33.31
N SER A 592 -2.87 25.01 33.91
CA SER A 592 -4.04 24.43 34.59
C SER A 592 -5.33 24.38 33.75
N ARG A 593 -5.19 24.33 32.41
CA ARG A 593 -6.27 24.08 31.44
C ARG A 593 -6.57 22.59 31.26
N LEU A 594 -5.79 21.73 31.92
CA LEU A 594 -5.89 20.29 31.97
C LEU A 594 -5.21 19.80 33.26
N THR A 595 -5.66 18.69 33.82
CA THR A 595 -4.96 17.90 34.85
C THR A 595 -4.48 16.56 34.31
N SER A 596 -3.45 15.98 34.93
CA SER A 596 -2.99 14.62 34.62
C SER A 596 -4.09 13.60 34.92
N ARG A 597 -4.92 13.85 35.94
CA ARG A 597 -6.09 13.04 36.24
C ARG A 597 -7.05 12.97 35.05
N GLU A 598 -7.52 14.11 34.55
CA GLU A 598 -8.46 14.18 33.41
C GLU A 598 -7.87 13.52 32.15
N LEU A 599 -6.57 13.70 31.91
CA LEU A 599 -5.85 13.05 30.81
C LEU A 599 -5.82 11.52 30.94
N VAL A 600 -5.60 10.99 32.15
CA VAL A 600 -5.69 9.55 32.41
C VAL A 600 -7.14 9.06 32.31
N GLU A 601 -8.13 9.79 32.82
CA GLU A 601 -9.55 9.43 32.70
C GLU A 601 -10.01 9.40 31.23
N PHE A 602 -9.54 10.33 30.39
CA PHE A 602 -9.76 10.31 28.94
C PHE A 602 -9.17 9.05 28.28
N TYR A 603 -7.90 8.75 28.53
CA TYR A 603 -7.27 7.56 27.92
C TYR A 603 -7.85 6.24 28.44
N LEU A 604 -8.21 6.15 29.72
CA LEU A 604 -8.93 5.00 30.27
C LEU A 604 -10.31 4.82 29.61
N LYS A 605 -11.02 5.90 29.29
CA LYS A 605 -12.29 5.87 28.54
C LYS A 605 -12.09 5.39 27.10
N GLN A 606 -11.04 5.87 26.42
CA GLN A 606 -10.68 5.43 25.07
C GLN A 606 -10.28 3.95 25.03
N ILE A 607 -9.46 3.47 25.97
CA ILE A 607 -9.10 2.06 26.13
C ILE A 607 -10.35 1.20 26.32
N ARG A 608 -11.26 1.55 27.25
CA ARG A 608 -12.51 0.80 27.49
C ARG A 608 -13.39 0.69 26.23
N GLY A 609 -13.50 1.78 25.46
CA GLY A 609 -14.36 1.81 24.27
C GLY A 609 -13.79 1.13 23.01
N LEU A 610 -12.46 1.09 22.86
CA LEU A 610 -11.82 0.64 21.62
C LEU A 610 -11.04 -0.68 21.75
N ASN A 611 -10.51 -1.00 22.94
CA ASN A 611 -9.72 -2.21 23.16
C ASN A 611 -10.48 -3.54 22.96
N PRO A 612 -11.80 -3.65 23.20
CA PRO A 612 -12.56 -4.87 22.87
C PRO A 612 -12.56 -5.24 21.38
N VAL A 613 -12.27 -4.28 20.49
CA VAL A 613 -12.14 -4.51 19.04
C VAL A 613 -10.67 -4.62 18.62
N LEU A 614 -9.80 -3.74 19.14
CA LEU A 614 -8.42 -3.61 18.65
C LEU A 614 -7.39 -4.51 19.35
N ASN A 615 -7.71 -5.03 20.53
CA ASN A 615 -6.86 -5.92 21.33
C ASN A 615 -5.44 -5.39 21.63
N ALA A 616 -5.27 -4.07 21.56
CA ALA A 616 -4.00 -3.36 21.65
C ALA A 616 -3.45 -3.18 23.08
N VAL A 617 -4.30 -3.26 24.10
CA VAL A 617 -3.93 -3.15 25.52
C VAL A 617 -4.22 -4.46 26.23
N ILE A 618 -3.21 -5.01 26.90
CA ILE A 618 -3.29 -6.28 27.63
C ILE A 618 -3.58 -6.09 29.11
N GLU A 619 -3.05 -5.03 29.74
CA GLU A 619 -3.34 -4.66 31.13
C GLU A 619 -3.39 -3.14 31.32
N VAL A 620 -4.08 -2.69 32.38
CA VAL A 620 -4.16 -1.29 32.80
C VAL A 620 -3.72 -1.21 34.26
N ASN A 621 -2.88 -0.23 34.61
CA ASN A 621 -2.38 -0.06 35.96
C ASN A 621 -3.53 0.40 36.87
N PRO A 622 -3.93 -0.37 37.90
CA PRO A 622 -5.02 0.03 38.79
C PRO A 622 -4.68 1.31 39.58
N ASP A 623 -3.40 1.62 39.78
CA ASP A 623 -2.95 2.81 40.51
C ASP A 623 -2.82 4.06 39.61
N ALA A 624 -3.08 3.97 38.30
CA ALA A 624 -2.84 5.04 37.33
C ALA A 624 -3.47 6.39 37.71
N LEU A 625 -4.70 6.39 38.24
CA LEU A 625 -5.37 7.60 38.69
C LEU A 625 -4.73 8.20 39.96
N CYS A 626 -4.28 7.36 40.90
CA CYS A 626 -3.58 7.83 42.10
C CYS A 626 -2.19 8.42 41.75
N LEU A 627 -1.50 7.82 40.76
CA LEU A 627 -0.27 8.37 40.18
C LEU A 627 -0.52 9.71 39.47
N ALA A 628 -1.66 9.87 38.79
CA ALA A 628 -2.07 11.13 38.18
C ALA A 628 -2.38 12.21 39.22
N ASP A 629 -3.21 11.90 40.22
CA ASP A 629 -3.51 12.80 41.35
C ASP A 629 -2.23 13.22 42.08
N LYS A 630 -1.22 12.33 42.16
CA LYS A 630 0.10 12.63 42.70
C LYS A 630 0.87 13.60 41.80
N ALA A 631 0.94 13.36 40.49
CA ALA A 631 1.59 14.26 39.55
C ALA A 631 0.97 15.67 39.60
N ASP A 632 -0.36 15.77 39.71
CA ASP A 632 -1.08 17.03 39.84
C ASP A 632 -0.79 17.75 41.18
N ARG A 633 -0.69 17.00 42.31
CA ARG A 633 -0.23 17.57 43.59
C ARG A 633 1.22 18.05 43.53
N ASP A 634 2.11 17.24 42.96
CA ASP A 634 3.54 17.52 42.88
C ASP A 634 3.83 18.74 41.98
N ARG A 635 3.06 18.91 40.89
CA ARG A 635 3.07 20.09 40.02
C ARG A 635 2.56 21.35 40.70
N ARG A 636 1.42 21.28 41.41
CA ARG A 636 0.91 22.42 42.22
C ARG A 636 1.90 22.86 43.30
N ALA A 637 2.61 21.89 43.90
CA ALA A 637 3.69 22.14 44.85
C ALA A 637 5.03 22.56 44.20
N LYS A 638 5.08 22.72 42.86
CA LYS A 638 6.27 23.10 42.07
C LYS A 638 7.53 22.28 42.42
N LYS A 639 7.38 20.99 42.71
CA LYS A 639 8.51 20.12 43.08
C LYS A 639 9.52 20.03 41.91
N PRO A 640 10.83 19.91 42.18
CA PRO A 640 11.82 19.69 41.13
C PRO A 640 11.42 18.54 40.19
N GLY A 641 11.43 18.80 38.89
CA GLY A 641 11.01 17.84 37.86
C GLY A 641 9.50 17.70 37.60
N SER A 642 8.61 18.34 38.39
CA SER A 642 7.13 18.22 38.21
C SER A 642 6.52 19.07 37.08
N VAL A 643 7.32 20.02 36.54
CA VAL A 643 6.93 21.03 35.55
C VAL A 643 7.76 20.95 34.25
N THR A 644 8.47 19.84 34.03
CA THR A 644 9.38 19.66 32.89
C THR A 644 9.23 18.28 32.25
N GLY A 645 9.45 18.18 30.94
CA GLY A 645 9.41 16.91 30.21
C GLY A 645 8.07 16.19 30.36
N LEU A 646 8.13 14.89 30.65
CA LEU A 646 6.98 13.97 30.69
C LEU A 646 6.16 14.04 31.99
N ALA A 647 6.31 15.08 32.81
CA ALA A 647 5.78 15.12 34.18
C ALA A 647 4.24 15.12 34.26
N GLY A 648 3.68 13.94 34.53
CA GLY A 648 2.25 13.67 34.53
C GLY A 648 1.67 13.29 33.17
N ILE A 649 2.51 12.89 32.21
CA ILE A 649 2.09 12.29 30.94
C ILE A 649 1.95 10.76 31.11
N PRO A 650 0.82 10.15 30.72
CA PRO A 650 0.63 8.70 30.79
C PRO A 650 1.27 7.95 29.61
N ILE A 651 1.85 6.80 29.92
CA ILE A 651 2.63 5.95 29.00
C ILE A 651 2.20 4.48 29.14
N LEU A 652 1.98 3.79 28.03
CA LEU A 652 1.84 2.33 28.00
C LEU A 652 3.20 1.67 27.70
N LEU A 653 3.53 0.60 28.42
CA LEU A 653 4.74 -0.19 28.18
C LEU A 653 4.40 -1.44 27.39
N LYS A 654 5.19 -1.85 26.39
CA LYS A 654 5.05 -3.20 25.81
C LYS A 654 5.16 -4.27 26.92
N ASP A 655 4.37 -5.33 26.80
CA ASP A 655 4.20 -6.33 27.86
C ASP A 655 5.48 -7.06 28.31
N ASN A 656 6.54 -7.06 27.50
CA ASN A 656 7.85 -7.61 27.86
C ASN A 656 8.79 -6.66 28.64
N ILE A 657 8.39 -5.41 28.93
CA ILE A 657 9.21 -4.43 29.69
C ILE A 657 8.82 -4.46 31.17
N ALA A 658 9.68 -4.89 32.09
CA ALA A 658 9.37 -5.05 33.52
C ALA A 658 8.94 -3.77 34.24
N THR A 659 8.01 -3.91 35.19
CA THR A 659 7.68 -2.85 36.16
C THR A 659 7.22 -3.40 37.51
N LYS A 660 7.40 -2.60 38.58
CA LYS A 660 6.91 -2.88 39.95
C LYS A 660 5.54 -2.25 40.26
N ASP A 661 4.88 -1.63 39.27
CA ASP A 661 3.43 -1.38 39.36
C ASP A 661 2.65 -2.71 39.51
N LYS A 662 1.35 -2.65 39.82
CA LYS A 662 0.47 -3.83 39.91
C LYS A 662 0.10 -4.36 38.50
N LEU A 663 1.11 -4.76 37.74
CA LEU A 663 1.06 -5.25 36.36
C LEU A 663 1.94 -6.50 36.22
N ASN A 664 1.53 -7.47 35.40
CA ASN A 664 2.40 -8.57 35.01
C ASN A 664 3.42 -8.10 33.96
N THR A 665 4.37 -8.94 33.57
CA THR A 665 5.29 -8.68 32.43
C THR A 665 5.53 -10.02 31.76
N THR A 666 4.78 -10.31 30.69
CA THR A 666 4.53 -11.70 30.27
C THR A 666 4.97 -12.06 28.86
N ALA A 667 5.48 -11.10 28.08
CA ALA A 667 5.73 -11.23 26.65
C ALA A 667 4.51 -11.79 25.86
N GLY A 668 3.29 -11.58 26.36
CA GLY A 668 2.03 -12.08 25.79
C GLY A 668 1.61 -13.52 26.18
N SER A 669 2.48 -14.31 26.82
CA SER A 669 2.26 -15.74 27.12
C SER A 669 1.75 -15.99 28.55
N TYR A 670 0.94 -17.04 28.78
CA TYR A 670 0.55 -17.43 30.13
C TYR A 670 1.70 -18.05 30.96
N ALA A 671 2.78 -18.50 30.32
CA ALA A 671 3.93 -19.09 31.01
C ALA A 671 4.59 -18.13 32.03
N LEU A 672 4.46 -16.82 31.80
CA LEU A 672 4.96 -15.75 32.68
C LEU A 672 3.87 -15.04 33.49
N LEU A 673 2.62 -15.50 33.43
CA LEU A 673 1.54 -14.87 34.21
C LEU A 673 1.78 -15.06 35.71
N ARG A 674 1.62 -13.99 36.50
CA ARG A 674 2.00 -13.90 37.92
C ARG A 674 3.50 -13.94 38.22
N SER A 675 4.38 -13.86 37.20
CA SER A 675 5.81 -13.70 37.44
C SER A 675 6.14 -12.35 38.08
N VAL A 676 6.90 -12.36 39.17
CA VAL A 676 7.26 -11.18 39.96
C VAL A 676 8.66 -10.72 39.58
N VAL A 677 8.73 -9.59 38.87
CA VAL A 677 10.01 -8.98 38.48
C VAL A 677 10.75 -8.40 39.71
N PRO A 678 12.09 -8.45 39.76
CA PRO A 678 12.87 -7.94 40.89
C PRO A 678 12.72 -6.42 41.04
N GLN A 679 12.74 -5.69 39.93
CA GLN A 679 12.73 -4.22 39.87
C GLN A 679 12.02 -3.69 38.62
N ASP A 680 11.83 -2.36 38.54
CA ASP A 680 11.45 -1.69 37.30
C ASP A 680 12.55 -1.89 36.24
N ALA A 681 12.17 -2.05 34.97
CA ALA A 681 13.12 -2.01 33.87
C ALA A 681 13.83 -0.65 33.79
N GLY A 682 15.04 -0.63 33.24
CA GLY A 682 15.90 0.57 33.22
C GLY A 682 15.24 1.81 32.63
N VAL A 683 14.53 1.66 31.52
CA VAL A 683 13.73 2.74 30.91
C VAL A 683 12.58 3.20 31.80
N VAL A 684 11.93 2.30 32.55
CA VAL A 684 10.80 2.62 33.45
C VAL A 684 11.30 3.42 34.66
N LYS A 685 12.45 3.02 35.25
CA LYS A 685 13.14 3.82 36.27
C LYS A 685 13.35 5.27 35.78
N LYS A 686 13.83 5.42 34.54
CA LYS A 686 14.10 6.73 33.93
C LYS A 686 12.81 7.53 33.65
N LEU A 687 11.77 6.91 33.10
CA LEU A 687 10.44 7.51 32.90
C LEU A 687 9.85 8.06 34.22
N ARG A 688 9.95 7.31 35.33
CA ARG A 688 9.49 7.81 36.64
C ARG A 688 10.27 9.03 37.13
N ARG A 689 11.59 9.12 36.87
CA ARG A 689 12.38 10.34 37.17
C ARG A 689 11.95 11.55 36.32
N ALA A 690 11.50 11.31 35.09
CA ALA A 690 10.88 12.31 34.22
C ALA A 690 9.40 12.60 34.59
N GLY A 691 8.90 12.04 35.69
CA GLY A 691 7.56 12.26 36.22
C GLY A 691 6.43 11.59 35.44
N ALA A 692 6.73 10.69 34.50
CA ALA A 692 5.71 10.01 33.70
C ALA A 692 4.88 9.02 34.52
N ILE A 693 3.63 8.80 34.10
CA ILE A 693 2.68 7.87 34.70
C ILE A 693 2.66 6.58 33.89
N ILE A 694 2.90 5.43 34.52
CA ILE A 694 2.76 4.13 33.85
C ILE A 694 1.27 3.76 33.83
N LEU A 695 0.64 3.87 32.67
CA LEU A 695 -0.80 3.66 32.46
C LEU A 695 -1.18 2.18 32.40
N GLY A 696 -0.27 1.29 32.01
CA GLY A 696 -0.59 -0.11 31.73
C GLY A 696 0.39 -0.79 30.77
N LYS A 697 -0.06 -1.92 30.22
CA LYS A 697 0.67 -2.74 29.25
C LYS A 697 0.02 -2.73 27.86
N ALA A 698 0.81 -2.50 26.85
CA ALA A 698 0.45 -2.70 25.46
C ALA A 698 0.70 -4.15 25.02
N SER A 699 -0.21 -4.67 24.18
CA SER A 699 -0.18 -6.01 23.59
C SER A 699 0.96 -6.16 22.56
N MET A 700 1.30 -7.40 22.18
CA MET A 700 2.43 -7.70 21.30
C MET A 700 2.26 -9.03 20.56
N THR A 701 2.99 -9.23 19.46
CA THR A 701 3.25 -10.61 18.99
C THR A 701 3.98 -11.36 20.10
N GLU A 702 3.49 -12.55 20.44
CA GLU A 702 3.96 -13.33 21.57
C GLU A 702 5.46 -13.65 21.51
N TRP A 703 6.12 -13.64 22.68
CA TRP A 703 7.56 -13.86 22.81
C TRP A 703 8.39 -13.00 21.84
N ALA A 704 7.91 -11.78 21.60
CA ALA A 704 8.45 -10.82 20.66
C ALA A 704 8.62 -11.38 19.22
N ALA A 705 7.67 -12.22 18.79
CA ALA A 705 7.63 -12.98 17.54
C ALA A 705 8.66 -14.13 17.40
N TYR A 706 9.23 -14.62 18.52
CA TYR A 706 10.28 -15.64 18.48
C TYR A 706 9.85 -17.07 18.85
N ARG A 707 8.57 -17.35 19.14
CA ARG A 707 8.11 -18.73 19.46
C ARG A 707 8.16 -19.69 18.26
N SER A 708 7.58 -19.30 17.14
CA SER A 708 7.57 -20.04 15.87
C SER A 708 7.18 -19.09 14.73
N PRO A 709 7.66 -19.29 13.49
CA PRO A 709 7.11 -18.60 12.32
C PRO A 709 5.60 -18.81 12.11
N GLY A 710 5.00 -19.86 12.71
CA GLY A 710 3.56 -20.11 12.66
C GLY A 710 2.70 -19.16 13.50
N VAL A 711 3.28 -18.30 14.36
CA VAL A 711 2.52 -17.37 15.21
C VAL A 711 2.16 -16.09 14.44
N PRO A 712 0.87 -15.76 14.22
CA PRO A 712 0.49 -14.57 13.48
C PRO A 712 0.96 -13.26 14.13
N ASN A 713 1.39 -12.30 13.32
CA ASN A 713 1.81 -10.99 13.82
C ASN A 713 0.67 -10.26 14.54
N GLY A 714 0.94 -9.80 15.76
CA GLY A 714 -0.05 -9.24 16.67
C GLY A 714 -0.79 -10.23 17.55
N TRP A 715 -0.62 -11.55 17.37
CA TRP A 715 -1.25 -12.55 18.23
C TRP A 715 -0.46 -12.82 19.51
N ASN A 716 -1.17 -12.98 20.63
CA ASN A 716 -0.66 -13.66 21.83
C ASN A 716 -1.77 -14.36 22.62
N ALA A 717 -1.42 -15.42 23.37
CA ALA A 717 -2.33 -16.26 24.12
C ALA A 717 -3.18 -15.48 25.11
N ARG A 718 -2.56 -14.51 25.81
CA ARG A 718 -3.22 -13.73 26.84
C ARG A 718 -4.25 -12.73 26.33
N ARG A 719 -4.19 -12.31 25.06
CA ARG A 719 -5.02 -11.21 24.55
C ARG A 719 -5.73 -11.48 23.22
N GLY A 720 -5.32 -12.49 22.47
CA GLY A 720 -5.79 -12.79 21.12
C GLY A 720 -5.08 -11.98 20.04
N GLN A 721 -5.67 -11.94 18.85
CA GLN A 721 -5.15 -11.20 17.69
C GLN A 721 -5.31 -9.69 17.87
N GLY A 722 -4.20 -8.93 17.83
CA GLY A 722 -4.19 -7.48 17.66
C GLY A 722 -4.70 -7.08 16.27
N VAL A 723 -5.47 -5.99 16.18
CA VAL A 723 -6.12 -5.54 14.95
C VAL A 723 -5.65 -4.12 14.60
N ASN A 724 -5.29 -3.92 13.33
CA ASN A 724 -4.79 -2.65 12.83
C ASN A 724 -5.94 -1.61 12.84
N PRO A 725 -5.74 -0.40 13.41
CA PRO A 725 -6.85 0.52 13.65
C PRO A 725 -7.28 1.29 12.40
N TYR A 726 -6.52 1.19 11.30
CA TYR A 726 -6.86 1.79 10.01
C TYR A 726 -7.57 0.81 9.09
N HIS A 727 -7.02 -0.39 8.91
CA HIS A 727 -7.61 -1.46 8.09
C HIS A 727 -7.67 -2.79 8.87
N LYS A 728 -8.87 -3.32 9.12
CA LYS A 728 -9.08 -4.47 10.02
C LYS A 728 -8.33 -5.75 9.61
N TYR A 729 -8.14 -5.96 8.31
CA TYR A 729 -7.54 -7.18 7.75
C TYR A 729 -6.04 -7.02 7.48
N ALA A 730 -5.52 -5.80 7.51
CA ALA A 730 -4.10 -5.55 7.40
C ALA A 730 -3.32 -6.13 8.59
N THR A 731 -2.08 -6.52 8.30
CA THR A 731 -1.12 -6.77 9.37
C THR A 731 -1.01 -5.53 10.26
N SER A 732 -0.99 -5.75 11.57
CA SER A 732 -0.58 -4.71 12.54
C SER A 732 0.95 -4.71 12.73
N CYS A 733 1.63 -5.56 11.97
CA CYS A 733 2.97 -6.07 12.15
C CYS A 733 3.27 -6.50 13.59
N GLY A 734 4.55 -6.76 13.87
CA GLY A 734 5.00 -7.21 15.17
C GLY A 734 6.47 -6.92 15.41
N SER A 735 6.94 -7.02 16.65
CA SER A 735 6.18 -7.48 17.81
C SER A 735 5.62 -6.37 18.71
N SER A 736 5.98 -5.08 18.57
CA SER A 736 5.38 -3.98 19.38
C SER A 736 3.99 -3.54 18.91
N THR A 737 3.19 -4.50 18.44
CA THR A 737 1.89 -4.32 17.78
C THR A 737 0.95 -3.40 18.56
N GLY A 738 0.61 -3.78 19.79
CA GLY A 738 -0.33 -3.04 20.62
C GLY A 738 0.18 -1.68 21.04
N SER A 739 1.51 -1.46 21.08
CA SER A 739 2.09 -0.15 21.34
C SER A 739 1.71 0.81 20.20
N ALA A 740 1.98 0.43 18.96
CA ALA A 740 1.66 1.25 17.80
C ALA A 740 0.14 1.45 17.61
N THR A 741 -0.65 0.37 17.72
CA THR A 741 -2.12 0.44 17.62
C THR A 741 -2.74 1.33 18.70
N SER A 742 -2.25 1.28 19.96
CA SER A 742 -2.77 2.11 21.05
C SER A 742 -2.53 3.60 20.83
N VAL A 743 -1.35 3.95 20.31
CA VAL A 743 -0.95 5.33 20.00
C VAL A 743 -1.78 5.85 18.82
N ALA A 744 -1.89 5.05 17.75
CA ALA A 744 -2.71 5.37 16.58
C ALA A 744 -4.18 5.64 16.94
N ALA A 745 -4.80 4.75 17.72
CA ALA A 745 -6.21 4.79 18.10
C ALA A 745 -6.57 5.78 19.21
N ASN A 746 -5.67 6.69 19.60
CA ASN A 746 -5.85 7.63 20.72
C ASN A 746 -6.20 6.92 22.05
N MET A 747 -5.66 5.72 22.30
CA MET A 747 -5.71 5.08 23.63
C MET A 747 -4.65 5.65 24.57
N VAL A 748 -3.56 6.22 24.04
CA VAL A 748 -2.52 6.96 24.76
C VAL A 748 -1.78 7.87 23.77
N ALA A 749 -1.05 8.89 24.23
CA ALA A 749 -0.14 9.65 23.35
C ALA A 749 1.20 8.93 23.08
N VAL A 750 1.68 8.18 24.08
CA VAL A 750 3.04 7.63 24.14
C VAL A 750 3.03 6.16 24.54
N THR A 751 3.83 5.36 23.84
CA THR A 751 4.20 4.00 24.27
C THR A 751 5.71 3.79 24.22
N LEU A 752 6.19 2.76 24.92
CA LEU A 752 7.44 2.10 24.60
C LEU A 752 7.18 0.79 23.84
N GLY A 753 7.99 0.53 22.82
CA GLY A 753 8.16 -0.77 22.16
C GLY A 753 9.53 -1.39 22.46
N THR A 754 9.77 -2.59 21.96
CA THR A 754 11.09 -3.25 21.98
C THR A 754 11.40 -3.85 20.63
N GLU A 755 12.66 -3.78 20.21
CA GLU A 755 13.09 -4.31 18.92
C GLU A 755 14.39 -5.11 19.00
N THR A 756 14.33 -6.34 18.50
CA THR A 756 15.50 -7.14 18.09
C THR A 756 15.76 -6.89 16.60
N SER A 757 14.76 -7.18 15.77
CA SER A 757 14.63 -6.79 14.34
C SER A 757 13.15 -6.51 14.04
N GLY A 758 12.83 -5.49 13.22
CA GLY A 758 11.47 -5.11 12.80
C GLY A 758 10.55 -4.55 13.89
N SER A 759 10.73 -4.98 15.14
CA SER A 759 9.70 -5.01 16.15
C SER A 759 9.28 -3.67 16.77
N ILE A 760 9.95 -2.54 16.50
CA ILE A 760 9.47 -1.17 16.76
C ILE A 760 9.09 -0.53 15.43
N LEU A 761 9.98 -0.56 14.44
CA LEU A 761 9.82 0.18 13.19
C LEU A 761 8.60 -0.34 12.39
N CYS A 762 8.43 -1.66 12.28
CA CYS A 762 7.38 -2.28 11.47
C CYS A 762 5.96 -2.03 11.99
N PRO A 763 5.63 -2.29 13.27
CA PRO A 763 4.33 -1.91 13.79
C PRO A 763 4.14 -0.39 13.75
N SER A 764 5.20 0.43 13.80
CA SER A 764 5.06 1.89 13.70
C SER A 764 4.65 2.33 12.29
N SER A 765 5.31 1.80 11.26
CA SER A 765 4.94 1.98 9.85
C SER A 765 3.48 1.65 9.62
N VAL A 766 3.10 0.38 9.84
CA VAL A 766 1.76 -0.10 9.45
C VAL A 766 0.63 0.37 10.37
N ASN A 767 0.93 1.14 11.43
CA ASN A 767 -0.08 1.82 12.25
C ASN A 767 0.00 3.36 12.15
N SER A 768 0.72 3.92 11.18
CA SER A 768 0.81 5.38 10.97
C SER A 768 1.29 6.16 12.19
N VAL A 769 2.32 5.66 12.87
CA VAL A 769 2.92 6.31 14.04
C VAL A 769 4.44 6.38 13.91
N VAL A 770 5.05 7.30 14.65
CA VAL A 770 6.51 7.43 14.73
C VAL A 770 7.06 6.37 15.68
N GLY A 771 8.14 5.69 15.30
CA GLY A 771 8.85 4.73 16.13
C GLY A 771 10.35 4.91 16.05
N ILE A 772 11.04 5.06 17.18
CA ILE A 772 12.50 5.18 17.22
C ILE A 772 13.09 3.89 17.79
N LYS A 773 13.91 3.17 17.00
CA LYS A 773 14.81 2.11 17.45
C LYS A 773 16.19 2.76 17.74
N PRO A 774 16.58 3.01 19.00
CA PRO A 774 17.88 3.64 19.28
C PRO A 774 19.04 2.64 19.17
N THR A 775 20.27 3.16 19.03
CA THR A 775 21.53 2.41 19.06
C THR A 775 21.52 1.43 20.23
N VAL A 776 21.90 0.17 20.00
CA VAL A 776 21.86 -0.85 21.06
C VAL A 776 22.72 -0.41 22.25
N GLY A 777 22.07 -0.25 23.40
CA GLY A 777 22.66 0.24 24.64
C GLY A 777 22.48 1.73 24.92
N LEU A 778 22.01 2.56 23.98
CA LEU A 778 21.71 3.98 24.27
C LEU A 778 20.60 4.12 25.32
N THR A 779 19.63 3.21 25.24
CA THR A 779 18.60 2.94 26.25
C THR A 779 18.91 1.63 26.97
N SER A 780 18.63 1.58 28.27
CA SER A 780 18.83 0.35 29.07
C SER A 780 17.84 -0.74 28.70
N ARG A 781 18.33 -1.98 28.62
CA ARG A 781 17.55 -3.19 28.32
C ARG A 781 17.35 -4.06 29.57
N ALA A 782 17.89 -3.64 30.70
CA ALA A 782 17.72 -4.31 31.98
C ALA A 782 16.23 -4.41 32.35
N GLY A 783 15.79 -5.63 32.71
CA GLY A 783 14.39 -5.90 33.00
C GLY A 783 13.48 -6.04 31.76
N VAL A 784 14.01 -6.24 30.56
CA VAL A 784 13.19 -6.61 29.38
C VAL A 784 13.31 -8.11 29.12
N VAL A 785 12.20 -8.79 28.80
CA VAL A 785 12.27 -10.19 28.33
C VAL A 785 12.99 -10.20 26.97
N PRO A 786 14.18 -10.83 26.86
CA PRO A 786 15.09 -10.62 25.74
C PRO A 786 14.84 -11.60 24.57
N ILE A 787 15.42 -11.29 23.41
CA ILE A 787 15.73 -12.28 22.38
C ILE A 787 17.25 -12.32 22.14
N SER A 788 17.88 -11.19 21.80
CA SER A 788 19.33 -11.12 21.57
C SER A 788 19.94 -9.89 22.26
N PRO A 789 20.77 -10.06 23.30
CA PRO A 789 21.51 -8.97 23.94
C PRO A 789 22.50 -8.21 23.03
N ARG A 790 22.68 -8.62 21.77
CA ARG A 790 23.44 -7.92 20.73
C ARG A 790 22.57 -6.96 19.90
N GLN A 791 21.28 -7.25 19.78
CA GLN A 791 20.35 -6.57 18.86
C GLN A 791 19.18 -5.86 19.57
N ASP A 792 18.74 -6.38 20.72
CA ASP A 792 17.62 -5.87 21.50
C ASP A 792 17.83 -4.39 21.86
N SER A 793 16.80 -3.58 21.64
CA SER A 793 16.73 -2.16 21.98
C SER A 793 15.31 -1.79 22.45
N VAL A 794 15.17 -0.67 23.16
CA VAL A 794 13.91 -0.22 23.75
C VAL A 794 13.65 1.21 23.34
N GLY A 795 12.49 1.50 22.76
CA GLY A 795 12.30 2.75 22.05
C GLY A 795 10.88 3.29 22.11
N PRO A 796 10.71 4.62 21.96
CA PRO A 796 9.40 5.24 21.95
C PRO A 796 8.64 4.93 20.65
N ILE A 797 7.33 4.75 20.77
CA ILE A 797 6.38 4.79 19.67
C ILE A 797 5.31 5.84 20.04
N CYS A 798 5.14 6.87 19.21
CA CYS A 798 4.36 8.09 19.48
C CYS A 798 3.68 8.61 18.19
N ARG A 799 2.72 9.53 18.29
CA ARG A 799 2.04 10.07 17.09
C ARG A 799 2.89 11.06 16.30
N THR A 800 3.89 11.68 16.92
CA THR A 800 4.83 12.62 16.27
C THR A 800 6.29 12.36 16.64
N VAL A 801 7.22 12.90 15.85
CA VAL A 801 8.67 12.86 16.11
C VAL A 801 9.02 13.71 17.31
N SER A 802 8.38 14.87 17.47
CA SER A 802 8.55 15.68 18.68
C SER A 802 8.16 14.90 19.95
N ASP A 803 7.02 14.21 19.95
CA ASP A 803 6.59 13.35 21.07
C ASP A 803 7.56 12.18 21.29
N ALA A 804 8.00 11.51 20.22
CA ALA A 804 8.96 10.41 20.32
C ALA A 804 10.31 10.87 20.91
N VAL A 805 10.78 12.07 20.56
CA VAL A 805 12.05 12.61 21.06
C VAL A 805 11.96 13.09 22.51
N TYR A 806 10.84 13.70 22.93
CA TYR A 806 10.58 13.96 24.36
C TYR A 806 10.69 12.69 25.21
N VAL A 807 10.33 11.53 24.64
CA VAL A 807 10.37 10.25 25.33
C VAL A 807 11.75 9.60 25.24
N LEU A 808 12.42 9.64 24.08
CA LEU A 808 13.80 9.18 23.93
C LEU A 808 14.73 9.88 24.92
N ASP A 809 14.71 11.22 24.96
CA ASP A 809 15.60 12.03 25.80
C ASP A 809 15.41 11.75 27.30
N ALA A 810 14.20 11.33 27.70
CA ALA A 810 13.92 10.89 29.06
C ALA A 810 14.50 9.49 29.41
N ILE A 811 14.65 8.58 28.43
CA ILE A 811 15.00 7.16 28.66
C ILE A 811 16.43 6.75 28.27
N VAL A 812 17.21 7.64 27.66
CA VAL A 812 18.61 7.36 27.28
C VAL A 812 19.59 7.38 28.47
N GLY A 813 20.82 6.93 28.22
CA GLY A 813 21.99 7.09 29.08
C GLY A 813 22.25 5.95 30.04
N PHE A 814 23.33 6.10 30.81
CA PHE A 814 23.85 5.07 31.71
C PHE A 814 22.78 4.47 32.64
N ASP A 815 22.89 3.17 32.85
CA ASP A 815 22.15 2.38 33.84
C ASP A 815 23.12 1.32 34.38
N PRO A 816 23.33 1.20 35.71
CA PRO A 816 24.18 0.16 36.28
C PRO A 816 23.74 -1.26 35.91
N ASP A 817 22.44 -1.49 35.69
CA ASP A 817 21.91 -2.83 35.41
C ASP A 817 22.13 -3.27 33.96
N ASP A 818 22.51 -2.34 33.07
CA ASP A 818 22.95 -2.58 31.69
C ASP A 818 24.28 -1.82 31.45
N ALA A 819 25.18 -1.87 32.44
CA ALA A 819 26.35 -1.00 32.50
C ALA A 819 27.28 -1.16 31.29
N VAL A 820 27.45 -2.37 30.76
CA VAL A 820 28.39 -2.65 29.67
C VAL A 820 27.96 -1.96 28.37
N ALA A 821 26.67 -2.03 28.02
CA ALA A 821 26.16 -1.39 26.81
C ALA A 821 25.92 0.11 27.02
N THR A 822 25.28 0.49 28.14
CA THR A 822 24.92 1.90 28.38
C THR A 822 26.12 2.80 28.67
N LYS A 823 27.20 2.30 29.27
CA LYS A 823 28.48 3.04 29.37
C LYS A 823 29.22 3.15 28.04
N LYS A 824 29.06 2.17 27.15
CA LYS A 824 29.66 2.18 25.80
C LYS A 824 28.91 3.10 24.84
N ALA A 825 27.60 3.24 25.02
CA ALA A 825 26.74 4.10 24.20
C ALA A 825 26.58 5.54 24.74
N SER A 826 26.81 5.81 26.03
CA SER A 826 26.61 7.14 26.62
C SER A 826 27.38 8.27 25.94
N LYS A 827 28.54 7.98 25.35
CA LYS A 827 29.34 8.91 24.53
C LYS A 827 28.61 9.47 23.29
N TYR A 828 27.49 8.88 22.90
CA TYR A 828 26.67 9.29 21.76
C TYR A 828 25.54 10.26 22.15
N ILE A 829 25.34 10.50 23.44
CA ILE A 829 24.27 11.38 23.93
C ILE A 829 24.77 12.83 23.87
N PRO A 830 24.09 13.70 23.11
CA PRO A 830 24.53 15.08 22.92
C PRO A 830 24.39 15.89 24.22
N ARG A 831 25.34 16.81 24.44
CA ARG A 831 25.26 17.77 25.57
C ARG A 831 24.02 18.64 25.38
N GLY A 832 23.09 18.60 26.34
CA GLY A 832 21.81 19.30 26.27
C GLY A 832 20.62 18.43 25.83
N GLY A 833 20.84 17.14 25.56
CA GLY A 833 19.77 16.20 25.20
C GLY A 833 19.36 16.26 23.72
N TYR A 834 18.49 15.34 23.32
CA TYR A 834 18.02 15.18 21.95
C TYR A 834 16.97 16.21 21.50
N LEU A 835 16.32 16.92 22.43
CA LEU A 835 15.28 17.90 22.09
C LEU A 835 15.78 19.10 21.25
N GLN A 836 17.06 19.46 21.35
CA GLN A 836 17.67 20.54 20.55
C GLN A 836 17.77 20.23 19.04
N PHE A 837 17.49 18.99 18.64
CA PHE A 837 17.53 18.51 17.26
C PHE A 837 16.14 18.51 16.58
N LEU A 838 15.08 18.94 17.28
CA LEU A 838 13.74 19.16 16.70
C LEU A 838 13.71 20.44 15.87
N LYS A 839 14.34 20.38 14.70
CA LYS A 839 14.58 21.49 13.77
C LYS A 839 13.68 21.46 12.54
N SER A 840 13.03 22.58 12.23
CA SER A 840 12.22 22.76 11.00
C SER A 840 13.05 23.27 9.80
N ASP A 841 14.34 23.00 9.84
CA ASP A 841 15.41 23.15 8.84
C ASP A 841 16.40 21.98 8.97
N GLY A 842 16.01 20.91 9.68
CA GLY A 842 16.85 19.78 10.04
C GLY A 842 17.33 18.93 8.87
N LEU A 843 16.73 19.05 7.69
CA LEU A 843 17.18 18.38 6.47
C LEU A 843 18.31 19.14 5.75
N GLU A 844 18.55 20.41 6.06
CA GLU A 844 19.52 21.22 5.31
C GLU A 844 20.94 20.63 5.41
N GLY A 845 21.54 20.41 4.24
CA GLY A 845 22.88 19.84 4.06
C GLY A 845 23.01 18.35 4.39
N LYS A 846 21.93 17.67 4.81
CA LYS A 846 22.01 16.26 5.24
C LYS A 846 22.28 15.33 4.07
N ARG A 847 23.35 14.56 4.16
CA ARG A 847 23.69 13.52 3.19
C ARG A 847 22.89 12.27 3.50
N LEU A 848 21.65 12.23 3.01
CA LEU A 848 20.83 11.05 3.18
C LEU A 848 21.40 9.96 2.30
N GLY A 849 21.73 8.87 2.95
CA GLY A 849 22.11 7.61 2.36
C GLY A 849 20.88 6.88 1.92
N ILE A 850 21.01 6.41 0.71
CA ILE A 850 20.00 5.85 -0.14
C ILE A 850 20.93 4.87 -0.96
N LEU A 851 20.56 3.60 -1.19
CA LEU A 851 21.40 2.37 -1.28
C LEU A 851 21.54 1.46 -2.59
N ARG A 852 20.99 1.68 -3.85
CA ARG A 852 20.33 0.85 -5.01
C ARG A 852 20.49 -0.62 -5.52
N CYS A 853 19.32 -1.28 -5.64
CA CYS A 853 18.98 -2.69 -5.96
C CYS A 853 19.17 -3.74 -4.83
N SER A 854 18.13 -4.13 -4.05
CA SER A 854 18.20 -4.93 -2.77
C SER A 854 16.88 -5.34 -2.16
N PHE A 855 16.93 -6.23 -1.17
CA PHE A 855 15.95 -6.67 -0.14
C PHE A 855 16.04 -5.95 1.24
N VAL A 856 16.62 -4.74 1.31
CA VAL A 856 16.90 -4.02 2.57
C VAL A 856 16.76 -2.50 2.47
N GLY A 857 17.05 -1.98 1.29
CA GLY A 857 16.48 -0.72 0.89
C GLY A 857 15.71 -0.92 -0.40
N PHE A 858 14.88 0.05 -0.82
CA PHE A 858 13.86 -0.20 -1.82
C PHE A 858 14.31 -0.66 -3.19
N SER A 859 14.39 -1.97 -3.28
CA SER A 859 14.27 -2.80 -4.46
C SER A 859 13.60 -2.23 -5.69
N ASN A 860 13.65 -2.93 -6.81
CA ASN A 860 13.04 -2.42 -8.02
C ASN A 860 11.51 -2.24 -8.09
N SER A 861 10.76 -2.19 -6.97
CA SER A 861 9.29 -2.08 -7.07
C SER A 861 8.80 -0.73 -7.44
N SER A 862 8.60 -0.55 -8.74
CA SER A 862 7.69 0.42 -9.34
C SER A 862 6.61 0.85 -8.34
N GLU A 863 6.09 -0.16 -7.67
CA GLU A 863 4.97 -0.19 -6.81
C GLU A 863 5.20 0.05 -5.30
N GLU A 864 6.35 0.56 -4.89
CA GLU A 864 6.35 1.56 -3.80
C GLU A 864 7.15 2.84 -4.16
N LEU A 865 7.95 2.94 -5.28
CA LEU A 865 8.71 4.16 -5.69
C LEU A 865 7.98 5.18 -6.57
N ASN A 866 6.64 5.29 -6.69
CA ASN A 866 5.90 6.49 -7.37
C ASN A 866 5.27 9.15 -6.07
N ALA A 867 4.62 9.54 -4.88
CA ALA A 867 4.40 9.25 -3.41
C ALA A 867 5.48 9.54 -2.35
N PHE A 868 6.22 8.57 -1.79
CA PHE A 868 7.48 8.93 -1.12
C PHE A 868 8.55 9.57 -2.08
N GLU A 869 8.31 9.80 -3.38
CA GLU A 869 9.17 10.65 -4.23
C GLU A 869 8.84 12.12 -4.00
N PRO A 870 7.58 12.53 -3.80
CA PRO A 870 7.23 13.68 -3.00
C PRO A 870 7.90 13.69 -1.63
N HIS A 871 8.23 12.55 -0.99
CA HIS A 871 9.10 12.60 0.20
C HIS A 871 10.54 12.92 -0.20
N PHE A 872 11.20 12.27 -1.17
CA PHE A 872 12.55 12.65 -1.61
C PHE A 872 12.65 14.05 -2.18
N HIS A 873 11.64 14.48 -2.92
CA HIS A 873 11.46 15.82 -3.42
C HIS A 873 11.28 16.79 -2.26
N ILE A 874 10.54 16.44 -1.20
CA ILE A 874 10.51 17.20 0.05
C ILE A 874 11.88 17.18 0.74
N LEU A 875 12.54 16.03 0.93
CA LEU A 875 13.88 15.94 1.52
C LEU A 875 14.87 16.85 0.77
N ARG A 876 14.87 16.82 -0.58
CA ARG A 876 15.64 17.73 -1.46
C ARG A 876 15.20 19.19 -1.32
N GLN A 877 13.89 19.51 -1.33
CA GLN A 877 13.34 20.88 -1.15
C GLN A 877 13.71 21.46 0.23
N ARG A 878 13.81 20.62 1.25
CA ARG A 878 14.25 20.96 2.61
C ARG A 878 15.78 20.93 2.76
N GLY A 879 16.51 20.81 1.66
CA GLY A 879 17.97 20.98 1.58
C GLY A 879 18.79 19.72 1.79
N ALA A 880 18.20 18.53 1.85
CA ALA A 880 18.95 17.28 1.95
C ALA A 880 19.64 16.93 0.63
N VAL A 881 20.93 16.60 0.73
CA VAL A 881 21.72 16.05 -0.36
C VAL A 881 21.43 14.56 -0.43
N LEU A 882 20.63 14.18 -1.42
CA LEU A 882 20.31 12.80 -1.65
C LEU A 882 21.45 12.08 -2.38
N VAL A 883 21.90 10.93 -1.87
CA VAL A 883 23.16 10.27 -2.28
C VAL A 883 22.95 8.92 -2.93
N ASP A 884 23.50 8.79 -4.14
CA ASP A 884 23.22 7.64 -4.97
C ASP A 884 24.35 6.54 -4.96
N ILE A 885 24.25 5.56 -4.03
CA ILE A 885 24.94 4.25 -3.97
C ILE A 885 24.43 3.17 -4.97
N THR A 886 24.86 3.16 -6.22
CA THR A 886 24.27 2.27 -7.25
C THR A 886 24.79 0.83 -7.30
N ASP A 887 25.95 0.51 -6.71
CA ASP A 887 26.57 -0.82 -6.67
C ASP A 887 26.47 -1.49 -5.28
N THR A 888 25.99 -2.72 -5.27
CA THR A 888 25.09 -3.18 -4.20
C THR A 888 24.99 -4.66 -3.97
N ALA A 889 25.04 -5.50 -5.02
CA ALA A 889 24.97 -6.96 -4.89
C ALA A 889 25.94 -7.52 -3.83
N SER A 890 27.08 -6.85 -3.61
CA SER A 890 27.99 -7.13 -2.48
C SER A 890 27.35 -6.90 -1.11
N PHE A 891 26.76 -5.72 -0.87
CA PHE A 891 26.00 -5.42 0.35
C PHE A 891 24.82 -6.38 0.53
N ASP A 892 24.12 -6.75 -0.54
CA ASP A 892 22.92 -7.59 -0.45
C ASP A 892 23.24 -9.05 -0.20
N SER A 893 24.27 -9.58 -0.84
CA SER A 893 24.85 -10.88 -0.51
C SER A 893 25.30 -10.92 0.96
N ILE A 894 25.95 -9.84 1.43
CA ILE A 894 26.37 -9.68 2.83
C ILE A 894 25.16 -9.69 3.78
N VAL A 895 24.12 -8.89 3.55
CA VAL A 895 22.97 -8.81 4.47
C VAL A 895 22.06 -10.04 4.37
N SER A 896 21.92 -10.66 3.18
CA SER A 896 21.16 -11.92 3.01
C SER A 896 21.83 -13.07 3.77
N SER A 897 23.16 -13.14 3.69
CA SER A 897 23.96 -14.07 4.49
C SER A 897 23.79 -13.77 5.99
N MET A 898 23.91 -12.50 6.39
CA MET A 898 23.67 -12.07 7.77
C MET A 898 22.27 -12.44 8.29
N PHE A 899 21.23 -12.40 7.48
CA PHE A 899 19.86 -12.73 7.90
C PHE A 899 19.74 -14.20 8.31
N ASN A 900 20.31 -15.11 7.50
CA ASN A 900 20.34 -16.55 7.79
C ASN A 900 21.25 -16.89 8.99
N ASP A 901 22.45 -16.30 9.03
CA ASP A 901 23.38 -16.43 10.16
C ASP A 901 22.77 -15.86 11.45
N GLN A 902 22.00 -14.77 11.36
CA GLN A 902 21.34 -14.10 12.48
C GLN A 902 20.35 -15.03 13.17
N PHE A 903 19.49 -15.75 12.44
CA PHE A 903 18.56 -16.70 13.08
C PHE A 903 19.30 -17.80 13.84
N THR A 904 20.41 -18.30 13.27
CA THR A 904 21.24 -19.34 13.90
C THR A 904 21.93 -18.81 15.17
N ALA A 905 22.49 -17.60 15.13
CA ALA A 905 23.06 -16.94 16.30
C ALA A 905 22.00 -16.63 17.37
N MET A 906 20.83 -16.14 16.96
CA MET A 906 19.72 -15.80 17.85
C MET A 906 19.19 -17.01 18.62
N ARG A 907 19.20 -18.24 18.06
CA ARG A 907 18.80 -19.46 18.79
C ARG A 907 19.66 -19.66 20.06
N VAL A 908 20.96 -19.44 19.94
CA VAL A 908 21.93 -19.59 21.05
C VAL A 908 21.85 -18.40 22.01
N GLU A 909 21.80 -17.17 21.48
CA GLU A 909 21.66 -15.94 22.28
C GLU A 909 20.36 -15.95 23.09
N PHE A 910 19.24 -16.41 22.50
CA PHE A 910 17.92 -16.48 23.14
C PHE A 910 17.87 -17.46 24.30
N LYS A 911 18.33 -18.71 24.13
CA LYS A 911 18.36 -19.68 25.22
C LYS A 911 19.11 -19.13 26.43
N LEU A 912 20.29 -18.55 26.19
CA LEU A 912 21.14 -17.99 27.26
C LEU A 912 20.50 -16.75 27.91
N ALA A 913 20.01 -15.81 27.10
CA ALA A 913 19.45 -14.55 27.60
C ALA A 913 18.11 -14.75 28.33
N LEU A 914 17.22 -15.60 27.79
CA LEU A 914 15.95 -15.91 28.45
C LEU A 914 16.19 -16.67 29.76
N ASN A 915 17.06 -17.70 29.78
CA ASN A 915 17.37 -18.41 31.02
C ASN A 915 17.94 -17.47 32.09
N ALA A 916 18.84 -16.56 31.73
CA ALA A 916 19.38 -15.55 32.64
C ALA A 916 18.29 -14.58 33.16
N TYR A 917 17.33 -14.19 32.33
CA TYR A 917 16.19 -13.35 32.73
C TYR A 917 15.23 -14.10 33.69
N LEU A 918 14.86 -15.34 33.36
CA LEU A 918 13.91 -16.15 34.16
C LEU A 918 14.46 -16.54 35.54
N GLN A 919 15.78 -16.66 35.66
CA GLN A 919 16.46 -16.86 36.95
C GLN A 919 16.44 -15.59 37.83
N GLN A 920 16.41 -14.38 37.26
CA GLN A 920 16.35 -13.12 38.01
C GLN A 920 14.95 -12.78 38.56
N LEU A 921 13.90 -13.43 38.09
CA LEU A 921 12.54 -13.25 38.61
C LEU A 921 12.46 -13.69 40.07
N ILE A 922 11.80 -12.92 40.95
CA ILE A 922 11.59 -13.33 42.35
C ILE A 922 10.73 -14.59 42.40
N THR A 923 9.66 -14.61 41.61
CA THR A 923 8.74 -15.75 41.46
C THR A 923 8.35 -15.86 39.99
N SER A 924 8.21 -17.08 39.48
CA SER A 924 7.80 -17.34 38.09
C SER A 924 7.30 -18.79 37.98
N PRO A 925 6.28 -19.10 37.15
CA PRO A 925 5.89 -20.48 36.85
C PRO A 925 6.98 -21.27 36.10
N VAL A 926 7.87 -20.55 35.40
CA VAL A 926 8.94 -21.10 34.55
C VAL A 926 10.29 -20.46 34.91
N ARG A 927 11.38 -21.22 34.88
CA ARG A 927 12.73 -20.77 35.24
C ARG A 927 13.76 -20.90 34.10
N SER A 928 13.37 -21.53 33.01
CA SER A 928 14.17 -21.77 31.81
C SER A 928 13.29 -21.86 30.55
N LEU A 929 13.91 -21.80 29.37
CA LEU A 929 13.28 -22.09 28.08
C LEU A 929 12.70 -23.51 28.05
N ALA A 930 13.39 -24.49 28.64
CA ALA A 930 12.87 -25.85 28.81
C ALA A 930 11.55 -25.88 29.62
N ASP A 931 11.45 -25.10 30.71
CA ASP A 931 10.20 -24.99 31.48
C ASP A 931 9.08 -24.33 30.65
N VAL A 932 9.40 -23.34 29.80
CA VAL A 932 8.44 -22.72 28.87
C VAL A 932 7.94 -23.74 27.84
N ILE A 933 8.82 -24.53 27.24
CA ILE A 933 8.48 -25.60 26.28
C ILE A 933 7.56 -26.66 26.94
N VAL A 934 7.84 -27.03 28.20
CA VAL A 934 7.04 -27.98 28.99
C VAL A 934 5.69 -27.37 29.40
N PHE A 935 5.66 -26.10 29.83
CA PHE A 935 4.42 -25.37 30.11
C PHE A 935 3.53 -25.33 28.87
N ASN A 936 4.09 -24.91 27.73
CA ASN A 936 3.39 -24.81 26.46
C ASN A 936 2.78 -26.16 26.03
N LYS A 937 3.55 -27.25 26.09
CA LYS A 937 3.05 -28.61 25.80
C LYS A 937 1.93 -29.04 26.75
N LYS A 938 2.03 -28.71 28.03
CA LYS A 938 0.97 -28.96 29.04
C LYS A 938 -0.27 -28.08 28.85
N HIS A 939 -0.12 -26.90 28.26
CA HIS A 939 -1.15 -25.89 28.07
C HIS A 939 -1.44 -25.61 26.58
N THR A 940 -1.36 -26.64 25.73
CA THR A 940 -1.47 -26.56 24.25
C THR A 940 -2.65 -25.71 23.75
N LYS A 941 -3.85 -25.87 24.34
CA LYS A 941 -5.06 -25.11 23.97
C LYS A 941 -5.04 -23.64 24.40
N LEU A 942 -4.22 -23.29 25.38
CA LEU A 942 -4.11 -21.94 25.93
C LEU A 942 -3.09 -21.12 25.11
N GLU A 943 -1.94 -21.71 24.81
CA GLU A 943 -0.88 -21.10 24.01
C GLU A 943 -1.03 -21.36 22.49
N LYS A 944 -2.08 -22.08 22.05
CA LYS A 944 -2.30 -22.52 20.65
C LYS A 944 -1.08 -23.23 20.04
N ILE A 945 -0.54 -24.24 20.72
CA ILE A 945 0.63 -24.98 20.22
C ILE A 945 0.29 -25.86 19.01
N GLU A 946 -0.89 -26.49 19.01
CA GLU A 946 -1.42 -27.25 17.86
C GLU A 946 -1.71 -26.40 16.61
N GLU A 947 -1.88 -25.08 16.75
CA GLU A 947 -2.22 -24.19 15.63
C GLU A 947 -0.98 -23.42 15.11
N TYR A 948 -0.08 -23.00 16.00
CA TYR A 948 1.03 -22.08 15.68
C TYR A 948 2.44 -22.59 16.01
N GLY A 949 2.59 -23.81 16.56
CA GLY A 949 3.89 -24.44 16.83
C GLY A 949 4.73 -23.76 17.94
N GLN A 950 5.97 -24.22 18.12
CA GLN A 950 6.96 -23.57 19.01
C GLN A 950 8.40 -23.90 18.58
N ASP A 951 8.60 -23.99 17.29
CA ASP A 951 9.73 -24.65 16.64
C ASP A 951 11.06 -23.93 16.92
N ASN A 952 11.03 -22.59 16.95
CA ASN A 952 12.21 -21.79 17.32
C ASN A 952 12.61 -22.01 18.78
N PHE A 953 11.67 -22.32 19.69
CA PHE A 953 11.99 -22.65 21.07
C PHE A 953 12.66 -24.01 21.18
N GLU A 954 12.14 -25.01 20.47
CA GLU A 954 12.71 -26.36 20.50
C GLU A 954 14.07 -26.43 19.77
N GLU A 955 14.26 -25.63 18.71
CA GLU A 955 15.58 -25.43 18.08
C GLU A 955 16.55 -24.64 18.97
N ALA A 956 16.09 -23.59 19.67
CA ALA A 956 16.92 -22.87 20.62
C ALA A 956 17.33 -23.75 21.82
N GLU A 957 16.43 -24.57 22.36
CA GLU A 957 16.72 -25.45 23.49
C GLU A 957 17.67 -26.60 23.12
N LYS A 958 17.74 -27.02 21.84
CA LYS A 958 18.78 -27.94 21.36
C LYS A 958 20.21 -27.35 21.38
N THR A 959 20.37 -26.03 21.55
CA THR A 959 21.71 -25.41 21.55
C THR A 959 22.50 -25.67 22.83
N ASN A 960 23.82 -25.87 22.68
CA ASN A 960 24.76 -26.15 23.77
C ASN A 960 25.50 -24.90 24.28
N GLY A 961 24.93 -23.71 24.04
CA GLY A 961 25.55 -22.43 24.35
C GLY A 961 26.62 -22.00 23.33
N ILE A 962 27.38 -20.95 23.64
CA ILE A 962 28.34 -20.34 22.71
C ILE A 962 29.66 -21.13 22.72
N GLY A 963 29.77 -22.10 21.82
CA GLY A 963 30.98 -22.87 21.53
C GLY A 963 31.89 -22.18 20.50
N ARG A 964 32.67 -22.98 19.75
CA ARG A 964 33.60 -22.45 18.73
C ARG A 964 32.85 -21.92 17.51
N VAL A 965 31.95 -22.73 16.95
CA VAL A 965 31.20 -22.41 15.73
C VAL A 965 30.34 -21.17 15.95
N GLU A 966 29.73 -21.06 17.13
CA GLU A 966 28.89 -19.94 17.55
C GLU A 966 29.71 -18.66 17.73
N ARG A 967 30.97 -18.74 18.20
CA ARG A 967 31.89 -17.60 18.23
C ARG A 967 32.31 -17.17 16.84
N GLU A 968 32.60 -18.11 15.96
CA GLU A 968 32.96 -17.84 14.55
C GLU A 968 31.78 -17.20 13.82
N LEU A 969 30.55 -17.70 14.00
CA LEU A 969 29.30 -17.12 13.50
C LEU A 969 29.04 -15.69 14.01
N LEU A 970 29.13 -15.46 15.34
CA LEU A 970 28.94 -14.13 15.94
C LEU A 970 30.03 -13.14 15.50
N HIS A 971 31.26 -13.61 15.29
CA HIS A 971 32.33 -12.82 14.71
C HIS A 971 32.03 -12.47 13.25
N ASN A 972 31.57 -13.44 12.45
CA ASN A 972 31.22 -13.23 11.05
C ASN A 972 30.05 -12.23 10.90
N LEU A 973 28.98 -12.36 11.67
CA LEU A 973 27.90 -11.35 11.75
C LEU A 973 28.42 -9.94 12.09
N THR A 974 29.40 -9.86 13.00
CA THR A 974 30.03 -8.58 13.39
C THR A 974 30.96 -8.03 12.31
N GLY A 975 31.60 -8.89 11.52
CA GLY A 975 32.41 -8.53 10.35
C GLY A 975 31.53 -8.06 9.20
N ALA A 976 30.53 -8.86 8.83
CA ALA A 976 29.53 -8.61 7.82
C ALA A 976 28.78 -7.27 8.05
N SER A 977 28.36 -7.00 9.29
CA SER A 977 27.78 -5.70 9.69
C SER A 977 28.69 -4.48 9.46
N LYS A 978 30.01 -4.69 9.35
CA LYS A 978 31.00 -3.66 9.03
C LYS A 978 31.29 -3.57 7.53
N ILE A 979 31.46 -4.69 6.84
CA ILE A 979 31.78 -4.69 5.40
C ILE A 979 30.56 -4.41 4.51
N GLY A 980 29.35 -4.64 5.02
CA GLY A 980 28.10 -4.08 4.50
C GLY A 980 27.86 -2.67 5.05
N PHE A 981 26.91 -2.54 5.98
CA PHE A 981 26.36 -1.24 6.40
C PHE A 981 27.37 -0.20 6.92
N GLU A 982 28.39 -0.57 7.72
CA GLU A 982 29.36 0.44 8.20
C GLU A 982 30.25 0.99 7.09
N LYS A 983 30.72 0.13 6.17
CA LYS A 983 31.51 0.50 4.98
C LYS A 983 30.68 1.38 4.06
N LEU A 984 29.48 0.93 3.75
CA LEU A 984 28.52 1.64 2.91
C LEU A 984 28.28 3.09 3.36
N MET A 985 27.90 3.28 4.63
CA MET A 985 27.66 4.60 5.22
C MET A 985 28.91 5.50 5.20
N LYS A 986 30.12 4.92 5.21
CA LYS A 986 31.39 5.66 5.17
C LYS A 986 31.80 6.05 3.76
N ASP A 987 31.81 5.10 2.83
CA ASP A 987 32.30 5.29 1.46
C ASP A 987 31.53 6.42 0.77
N TYR A 988 30.20 6.42 0.94
CA TYR A 988 29.31 7.43 0.37
C TYR A 988 29.07 8.64 1.30
N LYS A 989 29.66 8.64 2.50
CA LYS A 989 29.67 9.74 3.48
C LYS A 989 28.26 10.16 3.89
N LEU A 990 27.54 9.25 4.55
CA LEU A 990 26.11 9.35 4.81
C LEU A 990 25.80 9.70 6.27
N ASP A 991 24.76 10.51 6.46
CA ASP A 991 24.22 10.92 7.76
C ASP A 991 23.17 9.93 8.30
N ALA A 992 22.36 9.40 7.38
CA ALA A 992 21.32 8.39 7.60
C ALA A 992 21.36 7.38 6.46
N LEU A 993 20.73 6.22 6.63
CA LEU A 993 20.16 5.46 5.52
C LEU A 993 18.64 5.50 5.66
N VAL A 994 17.94 6.25 4.82
CA VAL A 994 16.47 6.16 4.66
C VAL A 994 16.11 4.75 4.18
N THR A 995 14.94 4.18 4.54
CA THR A 995 14.37 2.84 4.18
C THR A 995 12.85 2.75 4.30
N PRO A 996 12.19 1.72 3.75
CA PRO A 996 10.75 1.68 3.68
C PRO A 996 10.24 1.29 5.03
N ALA A 997 8.92 1.26 5.10
CA ALA A 997 8.10 0.77 6.19
C ALA A 997 8.94 0.28 7.39
N PRO A 998 9.67 -0.85 7.35
CA PRO A 998 10.68 -1.15 8.38
C PRO A 998 12.09 -1.52 7.87
N ASN A 999 12.34 -1.61 6.57
CA ASN A 999 13.24 -2.65 6.00
C ASN A 999 14.72 -2.46 6.31
N ILE A 1000 15.12 -1.25 6.73
CA ILE A 1000 16.41 -0.94 7.38
C ILE A 1000 16.78 -2.01 8.39
N VAL A 1001 15.79 -2.62 9.04
CA VAL A 1001 15.95 -3.65 10.07
C VAL A 1001 16.88 -4.78 9.64
N TYR A 1002 16.93 -5.18 8.38
CA TYR A 1002 17.88 -6.20 7.92
C TYR A 1002 19.34 -5.72 8.05
N ALA A 1003 19.62 -4.46 7.70
CA ALA A 1003 20.94 -3.84 7.84
C ALA A 1003 21.27 -3.42 9.29
N ILE A 1004 20.36 -2.73 9.97
CA ILE A 1004 20.67 -2.10 11.27
C ILE A 1004 20.62 -3.09 12.44
N SER A 1005 19.81 -4.15 12.36
CA SER A 1005 19.54 -4.97 13.53
C SER A 1005 20.71 -5.86 13.91
N ALA A 1006 21.32 -6.57 12.96
CA ALA A 1006 22.47 -7.44 13.23
C ALA A 1006 23.66 -6.68 13.82
N GLY A 1007 23.89 -5.47 13.31
CA GLY A 1007 24.94 -4.57 13.78
C GLY A 1007 24.58 -3.78 15.05
N GLY A 1008 23.30 -3.68 15.42
CA GLY A 1008 22.81 -2.91 16.58
C GLY A 1008 22.88 -1.39 16.39
N TYR A 1009 22.54 -0.94 15.18
CA TYR A 1009 22.48 0.45 14.74
C TYR A 1009 21.06 1.07 14.94
N PRO A 1010 20.92 2.40 15.00
CA PRO A 1010 19.63 3.09 15.16
C PRO A 1010 18.79 3.18 13.87
N GLY A 1011 17.48 3.42 14.04
CA GLY A 1011 16.56 3.82 12.99
C GLY A 1011 15.31 4.55 13.51
N ILE A 1012 14.67 5.39 12.69
CA ILE A 1012 13.45 6.14 13.04
C ILE A 1012 12.40 6.02 11.93
N ASN A 1013 11.30 5.30 12.19
CA ASN A 1013 10.12 5.30 11.34
C ASN A 1013 9.27 6.55 11.59
N VAL A 1014 8.81 7.23 10.54
CA VAL A 1014 7.81 8.30 10.55
C VAL A 1014 6.64 7.93 9.61
N PRO A 1015 5.39 8.39 9.80
CA PRO A 1015 4.32 8.13 8.84
C PRO A 1015 4.61 8.71 7.45
N ALA A 1016 4.56 7.86 6.42
CA ALA A 1016 4.79 8.22 5.01
C ALA A 1016 3.50 8.22 4.17
N GLY A 1017 2.56 7.35 4.50
CA GLY A 1017 1.26 7.37 3.83
C GLY A 1017 0.34 6.26 4.24
N TYR A 1018 -0.51 5.91 3.28
CA TYR A 1018 -1.50 4.86 3.37
C TYR A 1018 -1.61 4.23 1.99
N ASP A 1019 -1.57 2.91 1.89
CA ASP A 1019 -1.98 2.20 0.70
C ASP A 1019 -3.48 2.39 0.44
N THR A 1020 -3.89 1.97 -0.75
CA THR A 1020 -5.25 1.58 -1.17
C THR A 1020 -6.25 1.27 -0.07
N ASP A 1021 -6.02 0.20 0.69
CA ASP A 1021 -6.90 -0.36 1.72
C ASP A 1021 -7.09 0.62 2.88
N GLY A 1022 -6.28 1.68 2.93
CA GLY A 1022 -6.10 2.57 4.05
C GLY A 1022 -5.05 2.05 5.03
N THR A 1023 -4.32 0.97 4.71
CA THR A 1023 -3.23 0.47 5.55
C THR A 1023 -2.09 1.47 5.53
N PRO A 1024 -1.64 1.96 6.69
CA PRO A 1024 -0.51 2.86 6.76
C PRO A 1024 0.80 2.26 6.22
N TYR A 1025 1.67 3.13 5.76
CA TYR A 1025 3.10 2.84 5.60
C TYR A 1025 3.94 4.01 6.14
N GLY A 1026 5.21 3.72 6.45
CA GLY A 1026 6.14 4.64 7.10
C GLY A 1026 7.52 4.70 6.42
N ILE A 1027 8.30 5.70 6.79
CA ILE A 1027 9.62 6.08 6.25
C ILE A 1027 10.65 5.96 7.37
N SER A 1028 11.65 5.11 7.19
CA SER A 1028 12.56 4.61 8.24
C SER A 1028 14.00 5.10 8.08
N PHE A 1029 14.32 6.22 8.73
CA PHE A 1029 15.65 6.81 8.79
C PHE A 1029 16.61 6.00 9.69
N GLY A 1030 17.30 5.00 9.15
CA GLY A 1030 18.45 4.31 9.74
C GLY A 1030 19.70 5.17 9.85
N GLY A 1031 20.72 4.74 10.60
CA GLY A 1031 22.02 5.43 10.59
C GLY A 1031 23.12 4.71 11.38
N LEU A 1032 24.32 5.28 11.46
CA LEU A 1032 25.42 4.71 12.26
C LEU A 1032 25.21 4.90 13.77
N LYS A 1033 25.97 4.16 14.60
CA LYS A 1033 25.83 4.23 16.06
C LYS A 1033 26.12 5.64 16.59
N GLY A 1034 25.14 6.25 17.24
CA GLY A 1034 25.18 7.64 17.68
C GLY A 1034 24.74 8.68 16.66
N SER A 1035 24.11 8.28 15.56
CA SER A 1035 23.54 9.20 14.57
C SER A 1035 22.19 9.78 14.98
N GLU A 1036 21.58 9.36 16.11
CA GLU A 1036 20.23 9.73 16.54
C GLU A 1036 19.95 11.24 16.47
N ALA A 1037 20.93 12.08 16.83
CA ALA A 1037 20.80 13.53 16.73
C ALA A 1037 20.54 14.00 15.28
N LYS A 1038 21.21 13.41 14.29
CA LYS A 1038 20.97 13.67 12.86
C LYS A 1038 19.65 13.05 12.41
N LEU A 1039 19.38 11.80 12.78
CA LEU A 1039 18.13 11.10 12.43
C LEU A 1039 16.90 11.88 12.92
N ILE A 1040 17.00 12.55 14.07
CA ILE A 1040 15.95 13.41 14.62
C ILE A 1040 15.78 14.71 13.84
N GLU A 1041 16.87 15.40 13.47
CA GLU A 1041 16.79 16.59 12.60
C GLU A 1041 16.10 16.23 11.27
N ILE A 1042 16.50 15.11 10.67
CA ILE A 1042 15.97 14.59 9.41
C ILE A 1042 14.49 14.21 9.54
N ALA A 1043 14.14 13.36 10.51
CA ALA A 1043 12.79 12.82 10.69
C ALA A 1043 11.77 13.89 11.11
N TYR A 1044 12.16 14.84 11.97
CA TYR A 1044 11.25 15.89 12.42
C TYR A 1044 10.99 16.94 11.34
N ASP A 1045 12.01 17.38 10.61
CA ASP A 1045 11.80 18.30 9.50
C ASP A 1045 10.93 17.66 8.41
N PHE A 1046 11.20 16.39 8.08
CA PHE A 1046 10.37 15.60 7.19
C PHE A 1046 8.89 15.55 7.65
N GLU A 1047 8.64 15.24 8.92
CA GLU A 1047 7.30 15.26 9.52
C GLU A 1047 6.62 16.63 9.39
N GLN A 1048 7.34 17.72 9.71
CA GLN A 1048 6.77 19.06 9.73
C GLN A 1048 6.54 19.63 8.32
N ALA A 1049 7.32 19.19 7.33
CA ALA A 1049 7.10 19.52 5.92
C ALA A 1049 5.90 18.77 5.32
N THR A 1050 5.62 17.54 5.77
CA THR A 1050 4.61 16.66 5.15
C THR A 1050 3.27 16.59 5.88
N LYS A 1051 3.28 16.47 7.21
CA LYS A 1051 2.10 16.30 8.08
C LYS A 1051 1.15 15.18 7.64
N ILE A 1052 1.72 14.10 7.12
CA ILE A 1052 1.02 12.94 6.54
C ILE A 1052 0.02 12.27 7.49
N ARG A 1053 0.36 12.17 8.78
CA ARG A 1053 -0.44 11.40 9.75
C ARG A 1053 -1.87 11.94 9.86
N LYS A 1054 -2.81 11.10 9.47
CA LYS A 1054 -4.25 11.22 9.74
C LYS A 1054 -4.62 10.34 10.94
N PRO A 1055 -5.58 10.74 11.80
CA PRO A 1055 -6.17 9.82 12.76
C PRO A 1055 -6.87 8.65 12.04
N PRO A 1056 -6.99 7.46 12.66
CA PRO A 1056 -7.72 6.35 12.05
C PRO A 1056 -9.20 6.68 11.81
N PRO A 1057 -9.83 6.13 10.77
CA PRO A 1057 -11.25 6.35 10.50
C PRO A 1057 -12.10 5.94 11.71
N LEU A 1058 -13.06 6.79 12.07
CA LEU A 1058 -13.80 6.63 13.33
C LEU A 1058 -14.58 5.30 13.36
N LEU A 1059 -14.23 4.43 14.32
CA LEU A 1059 -14.89 3.15 14.64
C LEU A 1059 -16.32 3.31 15.22
N ARG A 1060 -17.17 4.13 14.57
CA ARG A 1060 -18.50 4.54 15.03
C ARG A 1060 -19.56 3.43 15.03
N ASN A 1061 -19.32 2.30 14.34
CA ASN A 1061 -20.34 1.27 14.13
C ASN A 1061 -20.35 0.13 15.18
N HIS A 1062 -19.35 0.01 16.06
CA HIS A 1062 -19.18 -1.18 16.93
C HIS A 1062 -19.64 -1.04 18.39
N ILE A 1063 -20.18 0.10 18.82
CA ILE A 1063 -20.61 0.31 20.23
C ILE A 1063 -22.13 0.02 20.42
N LYS A 1064 -22.92 -0.18 19.35
CA LYS A 1064 -24.37 -0.40 19.44
C LYS A 1064 -24.82 -1.87 19.66
N THR A 1065 -23.92 -2.80 19.91
CA THR A 1065 -24.22 -4.25 20.02
C THR A 1065 -23.83 -4.91 21.35
N TYR A 1066 -23.52 -4.12 22.38
CA TYR A 1066 -23.32 -4.62 23.75
C TYR A 1066 -23.95 -3.67 24.78
N ASN A 1067 -25.24 -3.91 25.02
CA ASN A 1067 -26.04 -3.50 26.19
C ASN A 1067 -27.12 -4.57 26.35
#